data_AF-A0A8B9C715-F1
#
_entry.id   AF-A0A8B9C715-F1
#
_cell.length_a   1.000
_cell.length_b   1.000
_cell.length_c   1.000
_cell.angle_alpha   90.00
_cell.angle_beta   90.00
_cell.angle_gamma   90.00
#
_symmetry.space_group_name_H-M   'P 1'
#
loop_
_entity.id
_entity.type
_entity.pdbx_description
1 polymer ?
#
loop_
_entity_poly.entity_id
_entity_poly.type
_entity_poly.pdbx_seq_one_letter_code
_entity_poly.pdbx_strand_id
1 'polypeptide(L)'
;AQPGDAFSFFYYLFTDDAKHLVPNKMRDFFCTINLDQEEVFRTQVVEKSLSPYFGEEFYFEIPRTFQWLSFYIYDKSVLQKDLRVGKVAIKKEDLCNYTGKENWFMLQPVDSNSEVQGKVHLELKLNELITDNGSVCQQLVECHGLPLINGQNCDPYATVSLVGPSRNDQKKTKVKKKTSNPQFNETFYFEVTFCVVFYLFCSILQIVLSKLCSKLPYSFRYLLQPRENGNKSSKTDDLGSLRLNICYTEDCVLPSEYYVSLRNLLLKSSDVQPISASAAYILCEVCRDKYDAVLPLVRLLLHHHKLVPFVAAVAELDLKDTQEANTVFRGNSLATRCVDEMMKIVGKHYLKVTLKAVIDEICESPKPCEIDPIKLREGDNAEINMENLRYYVDKVFREIVQSSISCPTLMCDVFYSLRHLAAKRFPNDPHVQYSAVSSFVFLRFFAVAVVSPHTFHLRPHHPDAQTSRTLTLISKAIQTLGSWGSLTKSKLSSFKETFMCEFFKTFQEDKFTESVKKFLDDVSSTESKEPSGLKMYKRAQGRTRIGKKNFKKRWFCLTSREFTYHKQQEPIFTIPIKNILAVEKLDESSFNKKNMFQVLHGEKPLYIQANNCVEASEWIEALCRVTRCNQKRLSFYHPSAFLNGSWLCCKATVENTVGCARCTADVPADTQIEIDGDRETERIYSLFTINMSKLQKLEEACGSIAVYQGPRKEPDDYSNFTIEDSVATFHTLKQIIDIVGKLNESHEKYRKKRSSSAKYGSEIRKQMLTIKNTYM
;
A
#
# COMPACT_ATOMS: atom_id res chain seq x y z
N ALA A 1 21.87 12.81 -1.30
CA ALA A 1 22.45 11.48 -0.98
C ALA A 1 23.46 11.10 -2.06
N GLN A 2 24.28 10.07 -1.87
CA GLN A 2 24.93 9.39 -2.99
C GLN A 2 23.95 8.41 -3.65
N PRO A 3 24.17 8.01 -4.93
CA PRO A 3 23.42 6.92 -5.54
C PRO A 3 23.76 5.59 -4.85
N GLY A 4 22.75 4.75 -4.57
CA GLY A 4 22.91 3.41 -3.98
C GLY A 4 22.39 3.25 -2.55
N ASP A 5 22.04 4.33 -1.85
CA ASP A 5 21.46 4.31 -0.50
C ASP A 5 19.91 4.25 -0.56
N ALA A 6 19.37 3.07 -0.86
CA ALA A 6 17.93 2.83 -1.01
C ALA A 6 17.22 2.60 0.34
N PHE A 7 17.07 3.66 1.14
CA PHE A 7 16.27 3.59 2.38
C PHE A 7 14.77 3.67 2.08
N SER A 8 14.01 2.68 2.54
CA SER A 8 12.55 2.71 2.54
C SER A 8 12.03 2.43 3.94
N PHE A 9 11.46 3.45 4.58
CA PHE A 9 10.97 3.33 5.95
C PHE A 9 9.51 2.83 5.95
N PHE A 10 9.27 1.72 6.64
CA PHE A 10 8.02 0.96 6.62
C PHE A 10 7.15 1.34 7.84
N TYR A 11 5.91 1.78 7.61
CA TYR A 11 4.95 2.12 8.66
C TYR A 11 3.63 1.37 8.50
N TYR A 12 3.27 0.63 9.55
CA TYR A 12 1.89 0.27 9.84
C TYR A 12 1.51 0.90 11.18
N LEU A 13 0.35 1.55 11.25
CA LEU A 13 0.03 2.43 12.36
C LEU A 13 -1.49 2.52 12.54
N PHE A 14 -1.97 2.09 13.70
CA PHE A 14 -3.38 1.98 14.03
C PHE A 14 -3.72 2.89 15.22
N THR A 15 -4.68 3.78 15.01
CA THR A 15 -5.24 4.68 16.04
C THR A 15 -6.57 4.12 16.49
N ASP A 16 -6.62 3.49 17.67
CA ASP A 16 -7.82 2.77 18.10
C ASP A 16 -8.81 3.72 18.80
N ASP A 17 -8.47 4.20 20.00
CA ASP A 17 -9.33 5.12 20.75
C ASP A 17 -8.57 6.09 21.66
N ALA A 18 -9.21 7.22 21.96
CA ALA A 18 -8.80 8.12 23.03
C ALA A 18 -9.83 8.15 24.16
N LYS A 19 -9.38 8.34 25.40
CA LYS A 19 -10.23 8.39 26.60
C LYS A 19 -9.90 9.58 27.49
N HIS A 20 -10.90 10.04 28.23
CA HIS A 20 -10.82 11.15 29.19
C HIS A 20 -10.45 12.52 28.57
N LEU A 21 -10.85 12.76 27.31
CA LEU A 21 -10.61 14.04 26.65
C LEU A 21 -11.54 15.12 27.22
N VAL A 22 -10.96 16.12 27.90
CA VAL A 22 -11.58 17.40 28.32
C VAL A 22 -12.95 17.26 29.00
N PRO A 23 -13.03 17.28 30.34
CA PRO A 23 -14.30 17.10 31.06
C PRO A 23 -15.45 18.04 30.61
N ASN A 24 -16.66 17.48 30.64
CA ASN A 24 -17.95 18.19 30.69
C ASN A 24 -18.47 18.86 29.39
N LYS A 25 -18.04 18.46 28.18
CA LYS A 25 -18.80 18.75 26.95
C LYS A 25 -18.52 17.78 25.80
N MET A 26 -19.58 17.21 25.21
CA MET A 26 -19.52 16.46 23.95
C MET A 26 -18.91 17.33 22.85
N ARG A 27 -17.94 16.80 22.11
CA ARG A 27 -17.15 17.50 21.08
C ARG A 27 -16.88 16.61 19.88
N ASP A 28 -16.46 17.22 18.77
CA ASP A 28 -16.27 16.57 17.48
C ASP A 28 -14.77 16.38 17.22
N PHE A 29 -14.23 15.19 17.51
CA PHE A 29 -12.78 14.98 17.56
C PHE A 29 -12.20 14.34 16.29
N PHE A 30 -11.02 14.76 15.86
CA PHE A 30 -10.19 14.04 14.87
C PHE A 30 -8.72 13.97 15.29
N CYS A 31 -7.98 13.01 14.75
CA CYS A 31 -6.55 12.83 14.95
C CYS A 31 -5.78 13.14 13.66
N THR A 32 -4.61 13.76 13.74
CA THR A 32 -3.64 13.82 12.62
C THR A 32 -2.36 13.09 12.96
N ILE A 33 -1.81 12.37 11.98
CA ILE A 33 -0.52 11.70 12.06
C ILE A 33 0.48 12.55 11.27
N ASN A 34 1.50 13.05 11.98
CA ASN A 34 2.48 13.98 11.47
C ASN A 34 3.90 13.39 11.56
N LEU A 35 4.71 13.63 10.52
CA LEU A 35 6.14 13.40 10.54
C LEU A 35 6.85 14.74 10.76
N ASP A 36 7.49 14.86 11.91
CA ASP A 36 8.04 16.09 12.50
C ASP A 36 6.98 17.19 12.69
N GLN A 37 6.53 17.85 11.62
CA GLN A 37 5.38 18.78 11.61
C GLN A 37 4.46 18.57 10.40
N GLU A 38 4.88 17.86 9.36
CA GLU A 38 4.09 17.65 8.14
C GLU A 38 3.00 16.62 8.41
N GLU A 39 1.74 17.02 8.21
CA GLU A 39 0.57 16.13 8.27
C GLU A 39 0.61 15.15 7.10
N VAL A 40 0.64 13.85 7.39
CA VAL A 40 0.67 12.79 6.38
C VAL A 40 -0.70 12.11 6.27
N PHE A 41 -1.38 11.94 7.42
CA PHE A 41 -2.73 11.38 7.50
C PHE A 41 -3.58 12.12 8.53
N ARG A 42 -4.90 12.00 8.36
CA ARG A 42 -5.94 12.57 9.22
C ARG A 42 -7.08 11.56 9.31
N THR A 43 -7.53 11.24 10.52
CA THR A 43 -8.71 10.40 10.73
C THR A 43 -9.98 11.17 10.38
N GLN A 44 -11.09 10.46 10.30
CA GLN A 44 -12.40 11.10 10.33
C GLN A 44 -12.68 11.78 11.67
N VAL A 45 -13.77 12.54 11.66
CA VAL A 45 -14.32 13.26 12.80
C VAL A 45 -15.31 12.36 13.52
N VAL A 46 -15.01 12.04 14.77
CA VAL A 46 -15.92 11.37 15.69
C VAL A 46 -16.77 12.44 16.36
N GLU A 47 -17.97 12.68 15.83
CA GLU A 47 -18.89 13.68 16.37
C GLU A 47 -19.38 13.33 17.78
N LYS A 48 -19.61 14.38 18.60
CA LYS A 48 -20.31 14.35 19.88
C LYS A 48 -19.85 13.22 20.82
N SER A 49 -18.53 13.13 21.06
CA SER A 49 -17.95 12.17 22.00
C SER A 49 -17.22 12.85 23.17
N LEU A 50 -16.86 12.05 24.17
CA LEU A 50 -15.90 12.34 25.26
C LEU A 50 -14.72 11.34 25.28
N SER A 51 -14.83 10.27 24.49
CA SER A 51 -13.82 9.22 24.31
C SER A 51 -13.94 8.72 22.87
N PRO A 52 -13.34 9.42 21.89
CA PRO A 52 -13.52 9.10 20.48
C PRO A 52 -12.83 7.78 20.12
N TYR A 53 -13.61 6.88 19.54
CA TYR A 53 -13.13 5.67 18.89
C TYR A 53 -12.85 6.00 17.43
N PHE A 54 -11.59 5.93 17.00
CA PHE A 54 -11.19 6.20 15.63
C PHE A 54 -11.20 4.89 14.81
N GLY A 55 -10.54 3.83 15.30
CA GLY A 55 -10.49 2.52 14.65
C GLY A 55 -9.90 2.52 13.24
N GLU A 56 -9.06 3.51 12.90
CA GLU A 56 -8.45 3.66 11.57
C GLU A 56 -7.02 3.11 11.56
N GLU A 57 -6.72 2.28 10.55
CA GLU A 57 -5.38 1.76 10.27
C GLU A 57 -4.76 2.44 9.04
N PHE A 58 -3.50 2.85 9.18
CA PHE A 58 -2.73 3.57 8.18
C PHE A 58 -1.49 2.78 7.78
N TYR A 59 -1.29 2.63 6.46
CA TYR A 59 -0.16 1.95 5.85
C TYR A 59 0.55 2.91 4.91
N PHE A 60 1.81 3.23 5.18
CA PHE A 60 2.57 4.14 4.31
C PHE A 60 4.08 3.92 4.36
N GLU A 61 4.75 4.51 3.38
CA GLU A 61 6.21 4.51 3.24
C GLU A 61 6.69 5.94 3.44
N ILE A 62 7.76 6.16 4.22
CA ILE A 62 8.33 7.52 4.33
C ILE A 62 9.41 7.71 3.26
N PRO A 63 9.27 8.69 2.34
CA PRO A 63 10.27 8.97 1.30
C PRO A 63 11.48 9.78 1.81
N ARG A 64 11.61 9.98 3.13
CA ARG A 64 12.59 10.87 3.77
C ARG A 64 12.93 10.43 5.20
N THR A 65 14.07 10.88 5.70
CA THR A 65 14.36 10.84 7.14
C THR A 65 13.51 11.87 7.89
N PHE A 66 12.87 11.45 8.97
CA PHE A 66 12.15 12.28 9.94
C PHE A 66 12.78 12.09 11.34
N GLN A 67 12.39 12.85 12.38
CA GLN A 67 12.88 12.67 13.75
C GLN A 67 11.79 12.26 14.76
N TRP A 68 10.57 12.78 14.63
CA TRP A 68 9.42 12.50 15.50
C TRP A 68 8.20 12.03 14.70
N LEU A 69 7.60 10.93 15.15
CA LEU A 69 6.25 10.53 14.78
C LEU A 69 5.30 11.15 15.80
N SER A 70 4.43 12.06 15.36
CA SER A 70 3.54 12.83 16.23
C SER A 70 2.08 12.61 15.89
N PHE A 71 1.25 12.55 16.93
CA PHE A 71 -0.20 12.44 16.86
C PHE A 71 -0.80 13.68 17.50
N TYR A 72 -1.68 14.38 16.80
CA TYR A 72 -2.35 15.56 17.34
C TYR A 72 -3.86 15.31 17.38
N ILE A 73 -4.47 15.46 18.57
CA ILE A 73 -5.93 15.42 18.72
C ILE A 73 -6.48 16.84 18.57
N TYR A 74 -7.47 17.00 17.70
CA TYR A 74 -8.17 18.24 17.43
C TYR A 74 -9.65 18.12 17.81
N ASP A 75 -10.17 19.19 18.41
CA ASP A 75 -11.59 19.49 18.54
C ASP A 75 -12.01 20.37 17.35
N LYS A 76 -12.88 19.84 16.50
CA LYS A 76 -13.30 20.48 15.25
C LYS A 76 -14.33 21.57 15.53
N SER A 77 -14.15 22.74 14.90
CA SER A 77 -15.13 23.82 15.01
C SER A 77 -15.81 24.11 13.69
N VAL A 78 -17.14 24.26 13.71
CA VAL A 78 -17.94 24.63 12.53
C VAL A 78 -17.79 26.13 12.17
N LEU A 79 -17.38 26.97 13.14
CA LEU A 79 -17.35 28.44 13.01
C LEU A 79 -16.00 29.08 13.36
N GLN A 80 -15.01 28.29 13.78
CA GLN A 80 -13.68 28.76 14.17
C GLN A 80 -12.60 27.80 13.62
N LYS A 81 -11.32 28.11 13.84
CA LYS A 81 -10.21 27.21 13.51
C LYS A 81 -10.18 26.05 14.51
N ASP A 82 -9.95 24.83 14.04
CA ASP A 82 -9.87 23.62 14.87
C ASP A 82 -8.87 23.78 16.04
N LEU A 83 -9.29 23.37 17.23
CA LEU A 83 -8.55 23.55 18.47
C LEU A 83 -7.71 22.31 18.77
N ARG A 84 -6.40 22.47 18.95
CA ARG A 84 -5.51 21.38 19.39
C ARG A 84 -5.77 21.09 20.87
N VAL A 85 -6.17 19.84 21.16
CA VAL A 85 -6.48 19.34 22.50
C VAL A 85 -5.22 18.85 23.21
N GLY A 86 -4.38 18.12 22.50
CA GLY A 86 -3.14 17.55 23.01
C GLY A 86 -2.40 16.76 21.93
N LYS A 87 -1.20 16.26 22.25
CA LYS A 87 -0.40 15.44 21.34
C LYS A 87 0.31 14.27 22.03
N VAL A 88 0.60 13.23 21.25
CA VAL A 88 1.62 12.21 21.57
C VAL A 88 2.77 12.40 20.59
N ALA A 89 4.02 12.38 21.05
CA ALA A 89 5.19 12.49 20.18
C ALA A 89 6.23 11.43 20.56
N ILE A 90 6.61 10.58 19.60
CA ILE A 90 7.54 9.47 19.79
C ILE A 90 8.73 9.67 18.85
N LYS A 91 9.96 9.60 19.36
CA LYS A 91 11.16 9.74 18.51
C LYS A 91 11.33 8.52 17.62
N LYS A 92 11.95 8.72 16.44
CA LYS A 92 12.42 7.63 15.58
C LYS A 92 13.21 6.57 16.34
N GLU A 93 14.12 6.99 17.23
CA GLU A 93 14.97 6.08 18.03
C GLU A 93 14.20 5.21 19.03
N ASP A 94 12.96 5.60 19.39
CA ASP A 94 12.13 4.90 20.38
C ASP A 94 11.04 4.00 19.74
N LEU A 95 10.74 4.15 18.45
CA LEU A 95 9.63 3.46 17.76
C LEU A 95 9.72 1.93 17.78
N CYS A 96 10.93 1.38 17.77
CA CYS A 96 11.14 -0.07 17.82
C CYS A 96 10.65 -0.70 19.14
N ASN A 97 10.64 0.06 20.24
CA ASN A 97 10.21 -0.42 21.56
C ASN A 97 8.70 -0.73 21.61
N TYR A 98 7.91 0.04 20.85
CA TYR A 98 6.45 -0.05 20.76
C TYR A 98 5.97 -0.94 19.61
N THR A 99 6.88 -1.44 18.77
CA THR A 99 6.54 -2.14 17.53
C THR A 99 5.77 -3.45 17.78
N GLY A 100 4.57 -3.55 17.20
CA GLY A 100 3.69 -4.72 17.30
C GLY A 100 3.02 -4.87 18.67
N LYS A 101 2.77 -3.77 19.39
CA LYS A 101 2.13 -3.75 20.71
C LYS A 101 1.12 -2.60 20.79
N GLU A 102 -0.06 -2.88 21.34
CA GLU A 102 -0.95 -1.81 21.78
C GLU A 102 -0.36 -1.14 23.03
N ASN A 103 -0.32 0.19 23.05
CA ASN A 103 0.16 0.97 24.18
C ASN A 103 -0.74 2.20 24.40
N TRP A 104 -0.95 2.56 25.66
CA TRP A 104 -1.58 3.82 26.06
C TRP A 104 -0.51 4.91 26.22
N PHE A 105 -0.76 6.07 25.62
CA PHE A 105 0.10 7.25 25.72
C PHE A 105 -0.67 8.43 26.31
N MET A 106 -0.15 9.03 27.37
CA MET A 106 -0.69 10.26 27.95
C MET A 106 -0.57 11.41 26.94
N LEU A 107 -1.62 12.22 26.78
CA LEU A 107 -1.59 13.40 25.92
C LEU A 107 -0.81 14.55 26.60
N GLN A 108 0.10 15.15 25.83
CA GLN A 108 0.90 16.30 26.24
C GLN A 108 0.31 17.61 25.70
N PRO A 109 0.43 18.74 26.44
CA PRO A 109 0.01 20.04 25.95
C PRO A 109 0.82 20.49 24.72
N VAL A 110 0.14 21.15 23.79
CA VAL A 110 0.77 21.75 22.61
C VAL A 110 1.07 23.22 22.90
N ASP A 111 2.34 23.56 23.15
CA ASP A 111 2.79 24.92 23.41
C ASP A 111 4.05 25.27 22.62
N SER A 112 4.40 26.57 22.57
CA SER A 112 5.51 27.10 21.77
C SER A 112 6.91 26.60 22.15
N ASN A 113 7.06 25.96 23.32
CA ASN A 113 8.28 25.27 23.74
C ASN A 113 8.21 23.77 23.42
N SER A 114 7.01 23.16 23.40
CA SER A 114 6.83 21.76 23.01
C SER A 114 6.88 21.54 21.49
N GLU A 115 6.78 22.58 20.66
CA GLU A 115 6.95 22.53 19.18
C GLU A 115 8.34 22.99 18.68
N VAL A 116 9.36 23.03 19.55
CA VAL A 116 10.73 23.48 19.21
C VAL A 116 11.44 22.54 18.23
N GLN A 117 11.90 23.09 17.10
CA GLN A 117 12.58 22.37 16.02
C GLN A 117 13.72 23.19 15.41
N GLY A 118 14.62 22.50 14.69
CA GLY A 118 15.69 23.10 13.90
C GLY A 118 17.11 22.73 14.35
N LYS A 119 18.08 23.17 13.54
CA LYS A 119 19.53 23.02 13.75
C LYS A 119 20.21 24.38 13.71
N VAL A 120 21.24 24.57 14.52
CA VAL A 120 22.10 25.77 14.52
C VAL A 120 23.55 25.39 14.24
N HIS A 121 24.20 26.15 13.37
CA HIS A 121 25.63 26.06 13.06
C HIS A 121 26.36 27.22 13.76
N LEU A 122 27.19 26.87 14.74
CA LEU A 122 27.99 27.81 15.53
C LEU A 122 29.47 27.56 15.29
N GLU A 123 30.24 28.64 15.18
CA GLU A 123 31.69 28.59 15.25
C GLU A 123 32.21 29.39 16.44
N LEU A 124 33.14 28.81 17.19
CA LEU A 124 33.68 29.34 18.43
C LEU A 124 35.21 29.42 18.33
N LYS A 125 35.77 30.61 18.59
CA LYS A 125 37.21 30.86 18.56
C LYS A 125 37.63 31.69 19.78
N LEU A 126 38.53 31.14 20.59
CA LEU A 126 39.19 31.92 21.65
C LEU A 126 40.22 32.86 21.02
N ASN A 127 40.34 34.10 21.53
CA ASN A 127 41.23 35.10 20.94
C ASN A 127 42.01 35.86 22.03
N GLU A 128 43.23 35.38 22.29
CA GLU A 128 44.18 35.93 23.27
C GLU A 128 44.93 37.13 22.67
N LEU A 129 44.39 38.34 22.79
CA LEU A 129 45.10 39.57 22.41
C LEU A 129 44.87 40.72 23.42
N ILE A 130 45.91 40.96 24.22
CA ILE A 130 46.30 42.26 24.82
C ILE A 130 45.32 42.91 25.83
N THR A 131 44.74 42.12 26.74
CA THR A 131 44.42 42.54 28.12
C THR A 131 44.52 41.33 29.06
N ASP A 132 44.70 41.54 30.37
CA ASP A 132 44.75 40.47 31.38
C ASP A 132 43.41 39.71 31.56
N ASN A 133 42.34 40.20 30.92
CA ASN A 133 41.07 39.49 30.76
C ASN A 133 40.97 38.93 29.33
N GLY A 134 40.68 37.64 29.19
CA GLY A 134 40.56 36.96 27.90
C GLY A 134 39.27 37.27 27.13
N SER A 135 39.34 37.22 25.80
CA SER A 135 38.17 37.41 24.91
C SER A 135 37.79 36.13 24.16
N VAL A 136 36.47 35.91 24.02
CA VAL A 136 35.90 34.84 23.18
C VAL A 136 35.15 35.48 22.02
N CYS A 137 35.47 34.99 20.82
CA CYS A 137 34.82 35.35 19.56
C CYS A 137 33.90 34.20 19.14
N GLN A 138 32.61 34.50 18.94
CA GLN A 138 31.62 33.52 18.49
C GLN A 138 30.97 34.00 17.20
N GLN A 139 31.07 33.20 16.14
CA GLN A 139 30.42 33.45 14.87
C GLN A 139 29.20 32.54 14.75
N LEU A 140 28.00 33.15 14.72
CA LEU A 140 26.78 32.44 14.36
C LEU A 140 26.65 32.46 12.84
N VAL A 141 26.88 31.30 12.23
CA VAL A 141 26.86 31.15 10.77
C VAL A 141 25.41 31.10 10.28
N GLU A 142 24.67 30.06 10.66
CA GLU A 142 23.36 29.76 10.07
C GLU A 142 22.48 28.91 11.00
N CYS A 143 21.16 29.04 10.87
CA CYS A 143 20.20 28.03 11.34
C CYS A 143 19.47 27.40 10.15
N HIS A 144 19.08 26.15 10.29
CA HIS A 144 18.33 25.37 9.30
C HIS A 144 17.12 24.68 9.94
N GLY A 145 15.98 24.68 9.25
CA GLY A 145 14.76 23.99 9.67
C GLY A 145 14.09 24.59 10.92
N LEU A 146 14.10 25.92 11.08
CA LEU A 146 13.34 26.59 12.13
C LEU A 146 11.82 26.47 11.88
N PRO A 147 10.99 26.39 12.94
CA PRO A 147 9.55 26.15 12.81
C PRO A 147 8.81 27.27 12.08
N LEU A 148 7.79 26.90 11.32
CA LEU A 148 6.86 27.82 10.65
C LEU A 148 5.79 28.29 11.66
N ILE A 149 5.51 29.59 11.68
CA ILE A 149 4.44 30.13 12.53
C ILE A 149 3.17 30.20 11.69
N ASN A 150 2.13 29.45 12.08
CA ASN A 150 0.87 29.32 11.33
C ASN A 150 1.06 28.94 9.84
N GLY A 151 2.05 28.10 9.52
CA GLY A 151 2.34 27.67 8.15
C GLY A 151 3.01 28.73 7.27
N GLN A 152 3.44 29.86 7.84
CA GLN A 152 4.20 30.90 7.14
C GLN A 152 5.64 30.94 7.66
N ASN A 153 6.58 31.29 6.78
CA ASN A 153 7.98 31.50 7.18
C ASN A 153 8.05 32.64 8.19
N CYS A 154 8.70 32.38 9.32
CA CYS A 154 8.91 33.36 10.37
C CYS A 154 9.98 34.41 9.98
N ASP A 155 10.08 35.46 10.80
CA ASP A 155 11.13 36.47 10.76
C ASP A 155 12.15 36.17 11.89
N PRO A 156 13.04 35.16 11.76
CA PRO A 156 13.91 34.73 12.85
C PRO A 156 15.04 35.72 13.17
N TYR A 157 15.39 35.77 14.44
CA TYR A 157 16.64 36.31 14.97
C TYR A 157 17.17 35.34 16.02
N ALA A 158 18.49 35.31 16.20
CA ALA A 158 19.10 34.61 17.32
C ALA A 158 19.44 35.60 18.44
N THR A 159 19.43 35.09 19.66
CA THR A 159 20.03 35.74 20.83
C THR A 159 21.25 34.93 21.23
N VAL A 160 22.29 35.61 21.70
CA VAL A 160 23.53 35.02 22.19
C VAL A 160 23.83 35.68 23.53
N SER A 161 23.82 34.88 24.60
CA SER A 161 24.07 35.34 25.97
C SER A 161 25.35 34.73 26.52
N LEU A 162 25.99 35.48 27.42
CA LEU A 162 27.18 35.07 28.14
C LEU A 162 26.91 35.20 29.65
N VAL A 163 26.38 34.13 30.25
CA VAL A 163 26.19 34.06 31.72
C VAL A 163 27.47 33.59 32.40
N GLY A 164 28.18 34.51 33.05
CA GLY A 164 29.21 34.22 34.05
C GLY A 164 28.67 34.36 35.49
N PRO A 165 29.47 34.04 36.52
CA PRO A 165 29.04 34.06 37.92
C PRO A 165 28.76 35.47 38.48
N SER A 166 29.27 36.53 37.85
CA SER A 166 29.13 37.93 38.31
C SER A 166 28.67 38.91 37.22
N ARG A 167 28.52 38.47 35.96
CA ARG A 167 28.13 39.30 34.82
C ARG A 167 27.35 38.46 33.80
N ASN A 168 26.30 39.06 33.22
CA ASN A 168 25.53 38.48 32.12
C ASN A 168 25.49 39.50 30.98
N ASP A 169 26.06 39.14 29.82
CA ASP A 169 26.00 39.94 28.59
C ASP A 169 25.02 39.29 27.60
N GLN A 170 24.33 40.08 26.77
CA GLN A 170 23.39 39.57 25.77
C GLN A 170 23.45 40.40 24.50
N LYS A 171 23.70 39.70 23.39
CA LYS A 171 23.75 40.27 22.03
C LYS A 171 22.74 39.53 21.15
N LYS A 172 22.25 40.19 20.10
CA LYS A 172 21.19 39.69 19.21
C LYS A 172 21.60 39.91 17.76
N THR A 173 21.22 38.99 16.89
CA THR A 173 21.42 39.16 15.44
C THR A 173 20.46 40.20 14.87
N LYS A 174 20.73 40.62 13.64
CA LYS A 174 19.69 41.21 12.79
C LYS A 174 18.58 40.18 12.53
N VAL A 175 17.35 40.67 12.43
CA VAL A 175 16.19 39.86 12.03
C VAL A 175 16.31 39.54 10.55
N LYS A 176 16.24 38.26 10.17
CA LYS A 176 16.14 37.81 8.78
C LYS A 176 14.66 37.59 8.48
N LYS A 177 14.15 38.08 7.36
CA LYS A 177 12.70 38.04 7.07
C LYS A 177 12.29 36.80 6.28
N LYS A 178 11.10 36.27 6.58
CA LYS A 178 10.40 35.19 5.86
C LYS A 178 11.28 34.00 5.48
N THR A 179 12.08 33.48 6.42
CA THR A 179 12.91 32.27 6.19
C THR A 179 12.93 31.33 7.39
N SER A 180 12.78 30.03 7.15
CA SER A 180 13.05 28.95 8.11
C SER A 180 14.53 28.52 8.13
N ASN A 181 15.36 29.05 7.22
CA ASN A 181 16.80 28.77 7.13
C ASN A 181 17.61 30.08 7.10
N PRO A 182 17.68 30.83 8.21
CA PRO A 182 18.41 32.09 8.26
C PRO A 182 19.94 31.88 8.31
N GLN A 183 20.63 32.37 7.29
CA GLN A 183 22.08 32.62 7.39
C GLN A 183 22.29 33.98 8.06
N PHE A 184 22.91 33.97 9.24
CA PHE A 184 23.22 35.19 10.00
C PHE A 184 24.57 35.75 9.57
N ASN A 185 25.63 34.93 9.67
CA ASN A 185 27.02 35.31 9.48
C ASN A 185 27.44 36.50 10.37
N GLU A 186 26.94 36.52 11.60
CA GLU A 186 27.17 37.60 12.57
C GLU A 186 28.11 37.12 13.67
N THR A 187 29.13 37.93 13.96
CA THR A 187 30.19 37.62 14.92
C THR A 187 30.05 38.49 16.16
N PHE A 188 29.98 37.83 17.32
CA PHE A 188 29.84 38.44 18.64
C PHE A 188 31.13 38.24 19.44
N TYR A 189 31.61 39.32 20.05
CA TYR A 189 32.77 39.33 20.95
C TYR A 189 32.30 39.47 22.38
N PHE A 190 32.89 38.71 23.29
CA PHE A 190 32.59 38.74 24.72
C PHE A 190 33.89 38.68 25.54
N GLU A 191 33.93 39.41 26.65
CA GLU A 191 34.98 39.35 27.68
C GLU A 191 34.64 38.20 28.63
N VAL A 192 35.58 37.30 28.95
CA VAL A 192 35.27 36.04 29.66
C VAL A 192 36.26 35.75 30.79
N THR A 193 35.79 35.85 32.02
CA THR A 193 36.52 35.48 33.26
C THR A 193 35.90 34.22 33.89
N PHE A 194 35.90 33.14 33.12
CA PHE A 194 35.36 31.79 33.39
C PHE A 194 33.82 31.61 33.41
N CYS A 195 33.40 30.52 32.75
CA CYS A 195 32.03 30.01 32.56
C CYS A 195 31.07 30.87 31.71
N VAL A 196 30.20 30.18 30.97
CA VAL A 196 29.29 30.74 29.95
C VAL A 196 28.06 29.84 29.80
N VAL A 197 26.88 30.44 29.58
CA VAL A 197 25.63 29.74 29.17
C VAL A 197 24.94 30.55 28.07
N PHE A 198 24.57 29.90 26.95
CA PHE A 198 23.91 30.53 25.81
C PHE A 198 22.40 30.25 25.78
N TYR A 199 21.63 31.23 25.30
CA TYR A 199 20.18 31.13 25.09
C TYR A 199 19.81 31.62 23.68
N LEU A 200 19.45 30.70 22.78
CA LEU A 200 18.78 31.06 21.53
C LEU A 200 17.26 31.14 21.77
N PHE A 201 16.52 31.73 20.84
CA PHE A 201 15.08 31.92 21.04
C PHE A 201 14.35 30.57 21.08
N CYS A 202 13.45 30.41 22.04
CA CYS A 202 12.74 29.17 22.38
C CYS A 202 13.61 27.90 22.64
N SER A 203 14.94 28.00 22.76
CA SER A 203 15.79 26.80 22.91
C SER A 203 17.08 27.02 23.71
N ILE A 204 17.43 26.07 24.57
CA ILE A 204 18.67 26.10 25.37
C ILE A 204 19.79 25.40 24.61
N LEU A 205 20.99 25.99 24.65
CA LEU A 205 22.25 25.31 24.29
C LEU A 205 23.34 25.68 25.29
N GLN A 206 23.53 24.82 26.30
CA GLN A 206 24.47 25.07 27.39
C GLN A 206 25.84 24.44 27.08
N ILE A 207 26.87 25.28 26.91
CA ILE A 207 28.25 24.87 26.60
C ILE A 207 29.18 25.39 27.69
N VAL A 208 29.57 24.52 28.63
CA VAL A 208 30.45 24.88 29.75
C VAL A 208 31.90 24.95 29.28
N LEU A 209 32.49 26.16 29.31
CA LEU A 209 33.81 26.44 28.69
C LEU A 209 35.04 25.93 29.46
N SER A 210 34.91 25.26 30.60
CA SER A 210 36.05 24.76 31.40
C SER A 210 36.88 23.64 30.73
N LYS A 211 36.66 23.37 29.44
CA LYS A 211 37.35 22.34 28.65
C LYS A 211 37.74 22.78 27.22
N LEU A 212 37.65 24.08 26.86
CA LEU A 212 38.29 24.58 25.62
C LEU A 212 39.77 24.88 25.89
N CYS A 213 40.67 24.13 25.25
CA CYS A 213 42.11 24.23 25.50
C CYS A 213 42.94 24.07 24.20
N SER A 214 42.48 24.66 23.08
CA SER A 214 43.26 24.71 21.85
C SER A 214 42.97 25.96 21.01
N LYS A 215 43.94 26.37 20.18
CA LYS A 215 43.88 27.57 19.33
C LYS A 215 43.10 27.41 18.02
N LEU A 216 42.46 26.25 17.81
CA LEU A 216 41.70 25.96 16.60
C LEU A 216 40.26 26.50 16.69
N PRO A 217 39.64 26.95 15.59
CA PRO A 217 38.23 27.29 15.57
C PRO A 217 37.39 26.01 15.71
N TYR A 218 36.46 26.01 16.68
CA TYR A 218 35.55 24.90 16.91
C TYR A 218 34.25 25.15 16.16
N SER A 219 34.02 24.37 15.10
CA SER A 219 32.82 24.45 14.25
C SER A 219 31.85 23.32 14.60
N PHE A 220 30.61 23.66 14.93
CA PHE A 220 29.60 22.74 15.48
C PHE A 220 28.23 22.90 14.84
N ARG A 221 27.52 21.78 14.65
CA ARG A 221 26.09 21.75 14.27
C ARG A 221 25.28 21.09 15.38
N TYR A 222 24.49 21.89 16.10
CA TYR A 222 23.65 21.46 17.21
C TYR A 222 22.17 21.39 16.79
N LEU A 223 21.41 20.51 17.45
CA LEU A 223 19.95 20.50 17.40
C LEU A 223 19.40 21.43 18.48
N LEU A 224 18.33 22.17 18.16
CA LEU A 224 17.62 22.99 19.14
C LEU A 224 16.77 22.09 20.04
N GLN A 225 16.75 22.38 21.34
CA GLN A 225 16.00 21.62 22.34
C GLN A 225 15.04 22.52 23.12
N PRO A 226 13.85 22.03 23.54
CA PRO A 226 12.93 22.76 24.40
C PRO A 226 13.60 23.38 25.62
N ARG A 227 13.08 24.53 26.07
CA ARG A 227 13.57 25.20 27.28
C ARG A 227 13.14 24.43 28.52
N GLU A 228 14.08 23.76 29.18
CA GLU A 228 13.90 23.26 30.56
C GLU A 228 13.63 24.44 31.50
N ASN A 229 12.35 24.63 31.87
CA ASN A 229 11.94 25.62 32.85
C ASN A 229 12.01 25.01 34.25
N GLY A 230 12.98 25.44 35.06
CA GLY A 230 13.05 25.08 36.47
C GLY A 230 11.77 25.49 37.22
N ASN A 231 11.14 24.51 37.87
CA ASN A 231 10.08 24.64 38.87
C ASN A 231 8.99 25.70 38.58
N LYS A 232 8.31 25.58 37.44
CA LYS A 232 6.92 26.02 37.32
C LYS A 232 6.01 24.83 37.03
N SER A 233 5.38 24.32 38.08
CA SER A 233 4.22 23.43 37.98
C SER A 233 3.02 24.20 37.47
N SER A 234 2.95 24.39 36.14
CA SER A 234 1.65 24.41 35.48
C SER A 234 0.91 23.15 35.91
N LYS A 235 -0.33 23.28 36.38
CA LYS A 235 -1.14 22.11 36.72
C LYS A 235 -1.16 21.18 35.51
N THR A 236 -0.86 19.91 35.74
CA THR A 236 -1.09 18.86 34.75
C THR A 236 -2.59 18.63 34.69
N ASP A 237 -3.30 19.50 33.96
CA ASP A 237 -4.67 19.23 33.54
C ASP A 237 -4.64 17.90 32.77
N ASP A 238 -5.46 16.94 33.20
CA ASP A 238 -5.50 15.63 32.56
C ASP A 238 -6.17 15.77 31.19
N LEU A 239 -5.33 15.82 30.15
CA LEU A 239 -5.75 15.91 28.74
C LEU A 239 -6.28 14.57 28.22
N GLY A 240 -6.22 13.50 29.03
CA GLY A 240 -6.59 12.15 28.66
C GLY A 240 -5.44 11.37 28.01
N SER A 241 -5.79 10.23 27.43
CA SER A 241 -4.85 9.26 26.83
C SER A 241 -5.31 8.76 25.48
N LEU A 242 -4.35 8.41 24.62
CA LEU A 242 -4.56 7.87 23.28
C LEU A 242 -3.95 6.45 23.21
N ARG A 243 -4.72 5.46 22.75
CA ARG A 243 -4.24 4.10 22.48
C ARG A 243 -3.78 3.97 21.05
N LEU A 244 -2.55 3.49 20.88
CA LEU A 244 -1.89 3.32 19.59
C LEU A 244 -1.32 1.91 19.48
N ASN A 245 -1.46 1.30 18.32
CA ASN A 245 -0.68 0.12 17.92
C ASN A 245 0.22 0.56 16.75
N ILE A 246 1.53 0.54 16.97
CA ILE A 246 2.52 1.07 16.02
C ILE A 246 3.39 -0.11 15.57
N CYS A 247 3.76 -0.14 14.30
CA CYS A 247 4.75 -1.05 13.76
C CYS A 247 5.70 -0.27 12.84
N TYR A 248 6.98 -0.27 13.19
CA TYR A 248 8.03 0.42 12.45
C TYR A 248 9.09 -0.56 11.94
N THR A 249 9.52 -0.39 10.68
CA THR A 249 10.64 -1.15 10.11
C THR A 249 11.58 -0.23 9.31
N GLU A 250 12.89 -0.43 9.47
CA GLU A 250 13.95 0.31 8.77
C GLU A 250 14.72 -0.64 7.84
N ASP A 251 14.10 -0.97 6.71
CA ASP A 251 14.65 -1.89 5.71
C ASP A 251 15.95 -1.31 5.13
N CYS A 252 17.03 -2.10 5.13
CA CYS A 252 18.36 -1.69 4.71
C CYS A 252 18.74 -2.39 3.40
N VAL A 253 18.04 -2.05 2.33
CA VAL A 253 18.15 -2.70 1.01
C VAL A 253 19.56 -2.51 0.43
N LEU A 254 20.29 -3.62 0.31
CA LEU A 254 21.58 -3.71 -0.36
C LEU A 254 21.41 -3.73 -1.90
N PRO A 255 22.48 -3.55 -2.70
CA PRO A 255 22.41 -3.72 -4.15
C PRO A 255 21.89 -5.11 -4.57
N SER A 256 21.13 -5.16 -5.66
CA SER A 256 20.42 -6.34 -6.21
C SER A 256 21.23 -7.65 -6.21
N GLU A 257 22.54 -7.54 -6.49
CA GLU A 257 23.52 -8.63 -6.54
C GLU A 257 23.59 -9.46 -5.24
N TYR A 258 23.43 -8.83 -4.07
CA TYR A 258 23.45 -9.52 -2.77
C TYR A 258 22.23 -10.42 -2.57
N TYR A 259 21.09 -10.06 -3.16
CA TYR A 259 19.82 -10.79 -3.01
C TYR A 259 19.62 -11.91 -4.03
N VAL A 260 20.47 -12.03 -5.06
CA VAL A 260 20.30 -12.99 -6.17
C VAL A 260 20.12 -14.44 -5.69
N SER A 261 20.92 -14.90 -4.73
CA SER A 261 20.85 -16.28 -4.22
C SER A 261 19.52 -16.58 -3.53
N LEU A 262 19.06 -15.69 -2.63
CA LEU A 262 17.80 -15.88 -1.91
C LEU A 262 16.60 -15.79 -2.85
N ARG A 263 16.62 -14.80 -3.76
CA ARG A 263 15.60 -14.60 -4.79
C ARG A 263 15.48 -15.84 -5.68
N ASN A 264 16.60 -16.39 -6.16
CA ASN A 264 16.62 -17.57 -7.01
C ASN A 264 16.10 -18.83 -6.30
N LEU A 265 16.32 -18.96 -4.99
CA LEU A 265 15.74 -20.04 -4.19
C LEU A 265 14.22 -19.89 -4.07
N LEU A 266 13.73 -18.69 -3.74
CA LEU A 266 12.30 -18.38 -3.64
C LEU A 266 11.56 -18.59 -4.97
N LEU A 267 12.11 -18.09 -6.08
CA LEU A 267 11.50 -18.19 -7.43
C LEU A 267 11.47 -19.61 -8.00
N LYS A 268 12.25 -20.55 -7.43
CA LYS A 268 12.20 -21.98 -7.74
C LYS A 268 11.18 -22.76 -6.90
N SER A 269 10.47 -22.12 -5.95
CA SER A 269 9.62 -22.85 -5.00
C SER A 269 8.49 -23.64 -5.66
N SER A 270 7.94 -23.17 -6.78
CA SER A 270 6.96 -23.91 -7.60
C SER A 270 7.50 -25.20 -8.23
N ASP A 271 8.82 -25.30 -8.34
CA ASP A 271 9.55 -26.33 -9.08
C ASP A 271 10.08 -27.43 -8.13
N VAL A 272 9.88 -27.25 -6.81
CA VAL A 272 10.22 -28.20 -5.74
C VAL A 272 9.02 -29.12 -5.48
N GLN A 273 9.29 -30.42 -5.29
CA GLN A 273 8.30 -31.41 -4.88
C GLN A 273 8.84 -32.22 -3.69
N PRO A 274 8.07 -32.42 -2.61
CA PRO A 274 6.75 -31.83 -2.35
C PRO A 274 6.81 -30.29 -2.16
N ILE A 275 5.72 -29.59 -2.44
CA ILE A 275 5.66 -28.12 -2.30
C ILE A 275 5.90 -27.66 -0.86
N SER A 276 5.59 -28.50 0.13
CA SER A 276 5.87 -28.24 1.55
C SER A 276 7.37 -28.08 1.85
N ALA A 277 8.24 -28.73 1.07
CA ALA A 277 9.69 -28.63 1.17
C ALA A 277 10.27 -27.38 0.47
N SER A 278 9.43 -26.51 -0.10
CA SER A 278 9.87 -25.31 -0.83
C SER A 278 10.16 -24.12 0.08
N ALA A 279 11.12 -23.27 -0.30
CA ALA A 279 11.55 -22.16 0.55
C ALA A 279 10.46 -21.12 0.80
N ALA A 280 9.57 -20.89 -0.18
CA ALA A 280 8.41 -20.02 -0.03
C ALA A 280 7.35 -20.60 0.92
N TYR A 281 7.14 -21.92 0.93
CA TYR A 281 6.23 -22.57 1.88
C TYR A 281 6.79 -22.54 3.31
N ILE A 282 8.07 -22.92 3.47
CA ILE A 282 8.79 -22.89 4.75
C ILE A 282 8.75 -21.49 5.37
N LEU A 283 8.99 -20.43 4.58
CA LEU A 283 8.87 -19.04 5.03
C LEU A 283 7.49 -18.76 5.65
N CYS A 284 6.42 -19.15 4.96
CA CYS A 284 5.05 -18.87 5.39
C CYS A 284 4.65 -19.67 6.63
N GLU A 285 5.04 -20.94 6.73
CA GLU A 285 4.80 -21.75 7.94
C GLU A 285 5.57 -21.24 9.15
N VAL A 286 6.84 -20.87 8.97
CA VAL A 286 7.67 -20.28 10.04
C VAL A 286 7.11 -18.94 10.52
N CYS A 287 6.44 -18.17 9.64
CA CYS A 287 5.80 -16.88 9.95
C CYS A 287 4.27 -16.97 10.17
N ARG A 288 3.72 -18.18 10.34
CA ARG A 288 2.26 -18.47 10.34
C ARG A 288 1.47 -17.77 11.45
N ASP A 289 2.12 -17.38 12.54
CA ASP A 289 1.46 -16.69 13.67
C ASP A 289 0.91 -15.30 13.28
N LYS A 290 1.57 -14.63 12.34
CA LYS A 290 1.28 -13.23 11.94
C LYS A 290 0.95 -13.07 10.45
N TYR A 291 1.39 -14.00 9.61
CA TYR A 291 1.25 -13.96 8.15
C TYR A 291 2.01 -12.82 7.44
N ASP A 292 2.90 -12.12 8.14
CA ASP A 292 3.78 -11.05 7.64
C ASP A 292 4.52 -11.41 6.34
N ALA A 293 4.81 -12.71 6.13
CA ALA A 293 5.48 -13.25 4.95
C ALA A 293 4.64 -13.25 3.66
N VAL A 294 3.31 -13.30 3.74
CA VAL A 294 2.46 -13.56 2.56
C VAL A 294 2.54 -12.40 1.57
N LEU A 295 2.45 -11.15 2.04
CA LEU A 295 2.42 -9.97 1.17
C LEU A 295 3.77 -9.76 0.42
N PRO A 296 4.95 -9.79 1.07
CA PRO A 296 6.24 -9.71 0.36
C PRO A 296 6.44 -10.87 -0.62
N LEU A 297 6.08 -12.10 -0.24
CA LEU A 297 6.20 -13.27 -1.11
C LEU A 297 5.31 -13.15 -2.36
N VAL A 298 4.04 -12.75 -2.19
CA VAL A 298 3.12 -12.53 -3.31
C VAL A 298 3.66 -11.44 -4.23
N ARG A 299 4.13 -10.32 -3.69
CA ARG A 299 4.74 -9.24 -4.49
C ARG A 299 5.95 -9.71 -5.29
N LEU A 300 6.89 -10.42 -4.65
CA LEU A 300 8.08 -10.94 -5.34
C LEU A 300 7.71 -11.93 -6.46
N LEU A 301 6.75 -12.82 -6.21
CA LEU A 301 6.26 -13.79 -7.19
C LEU A 301 5.45 -13.14 -8.33
N LEU A 302 4.76 -12.01 -8.07
CA LEU A 302 4.11 -11.19 -9.10
C LEU A 302 5.15 -10.54 -10.03
N HIS A 303 6.15 -9.88 -9.44
CA HIS A 303 7.24 -9.18 -10.16
C HIS A 303 7.96 -10.12 -11.15
N HIS A 304 8.24 -11.35 -10.74
CA HIS A 304 8.92 -12.35 -11.56
C HIS A 304 7.98 -13.34 -12.30
N HIS A 305 6.67 -13.08 -12.32
CA HIS A 305 5.66 -13.89 -13.01
C HIS A 305 5.59 -15.38 -12.58
N LYS A 306 6.03 -15.68 -11.35
CA LYS A 306 6.07 -17.02 -10.75
C LYS A 306 4.89 -17.34 -9.81
N LEU A 307 3.96 -16.40 -9.61
CA LEU A 307 2.86 -16.58 -8.66
C LEU A 307 1.88 -17.70 -9.04
N VAL A 308 1.42 -17.78 -10.30
CA VAL A 308 0.41 -18.77 -10.71
C VAL A 308 0.81 -20.21 -10.41
N PRO A 309 2.00 -20.71 -10.82
CA PRO A 309 2.39 -22.10 -10.52
C PRO A 309 2.64 -22.33 -9.02
N PHE A 310 3.09 -21.33 -8.26
CA PHE A 310 3.21 -21.46 -6.80
C PHE A 310 1.83 -21.59 -6.13
N VAL A 311 0.89 -20.71 -6.47
CA VAL A 311 -0.49 -20.74 -5.93
C VAL A 311 -1.20 -22.04 -6.31
N ALA A 312 -1.01 -22.54 -7.55
CA ALA A 312 -1.56 -23.82 -7.96
C ALA A 312 -0.99 -24.99 -7.14
N ALA A 313 0.32 -25.01 -6.88
CA ALA A 313 0.96 -26.07 -6.09
C ALA A 313 0.50 -26.06 -4.62
N VAL A 314 0.44 -24.91 -3.95
CA VAL A 314 -0.07 -24.85 -2.56
C VAL A 314 -1.58 -25.10 -2.48
N ALA A 315 -2.36 -24.74 -3.50
CA ALA A 315 -3.78 -25.06 -3.58
C ALA A 315 -4.03 -26.57 -3.81
N GLU A 316 -3.16 -27.26 -4.55
CA GLU A 316 -3.24 -28.72 -4.69
C GLU A 316 -2.90 -29.43 -3.37
N LEU A 317 -1.96 -28.91 -2.57
CA LEU A 317 -1.69 -29.38 -1.22
C LEU A 317 -2.90 -29.18 -0.29
N ASP A 318 -3.45 -27.96 -0.19
CA ASP A 318 -4.66 -27.67 0.60
C ASP A 318 -5.86 -28.59 0.23
N LEU A 319 -5.96 -28.98 -1.04
CA LEU A 319 -7.01 -29.87 -1.53
C LEU A 319 -6.81 -31.35 -1.17
N LYS A 320 -5.59 -31.82 -0.83
CA LYS A 320 -5.35 -33.21 -0.41
C LYS A 320 -6.16 -33.55 0.84
N ASP A 321 -6.08 -32.69 1.85
CA ASP A 321 -6.68 -32.91 3.17
C ASP A 321 -8.16 -32.50 3.22
N THR A 322 -8.61 -31.68 2.26
CA THR A 322 -10.01 -31.28 2.12
C THR A 322 -10.90 -32.52 1.86
N GLN A 323 -11.82 -32.81 2.78
CA GLN A 323 -12.75 -33.96 2.69
C GLN A 323 -14.08 -33.62 2.01
N GLU A 324 -14.66 -32.45 2.32
CA GLU A 324 -15.98 -32.04 1.80
C GLU A 324 -15.87 -30.95 0.74
N ALA A 325 -16.48 -31.16 -0.42
CA ALA A 325 -16.53 -30.20 -1.55
C ALA A 325 -17.14 -28.83 -1.15
N ASN A 326 -17.95 -28.79 -0.10
CA ASN A 326 -18.55 -27.57 0.45
C ASN A 326 -17.55 -26.69 1.26
N THR A 327 -16.36 -27.18 1.60
CA THR A 327 -15.33 -26.46 2.38
C THR A 327 -14.21 -25.87 1.51
N VAL A 328 -14.12 -26.28 0.24
CA VAL A 328 -13.06 -25.91 -0.72
C VAL A 328 -12.80 -24.39 -0.72
N PHE A 329 -11.57 -24.02 -0.37
CA PHE A 329 -11.07 -22.64 -0.27
C PHE A 329 -11.90 -21.69 0.62
N ARG A 330 -12.69 -22.21 1.56
CA ARG A 330 -13.39 -21.41 2.59
C ARG A 330 -12.55 -21.12 3.84
N GLY A 331 -11.51 -21.92 4.09
CA GLY A 331 -10.56 -21.73 5.21
C GLY A 331 -9.48 -20.68 4.95
N ASN A 332 -8.70 -20.36 5.99
CA ASN A 332 -7.60 -19.39 5.95
C ASN A 332 -6.22 -20.05 5.74
N SER A 333 -6.09 -20.84 4.68
CA SER A 333 -4.84 -21.52 4.28
C SER A 333 -3.85 -20.58 3.58
N LEU A 334 -2.66 -21.09 3.27
CA LEU A 334 -1.66 -20.34 2.50
C LEU A 334 -2.16 -20.00 1.09
N ALA A 335 -2.78 -20.95 0.38
CA ALA A 335 -3.29 -20.67 -0.97
C ALA A 335 -4.34 -19.56 -0.96
N THR A 336 -5.30 -19.60 -0.03
CA THR A 336 -6.37 -18.59 -0.01
C THR A 336 -5.84 -17.20 0.31
N ARG A 337 -4.88 -17.09 1.24
CA ARG A 337 -4.20 -15.83 1.58
C ARG A 337 -3.35 -15.27 0.42
N CYS A 338 -2.64 -16.12 -0.31
CA CYS A 338 -1.89 -15.68 -1.50
C CYS A 338 -2.80 -15.16 -2.61
N VAL A 339 -3.98 -15.78 -2.80
CA VAL A 339 -4.99 -15.29 -3.75
C VAL A 339 -5.60 -13.96 -3.28
N ASP A 340 -5.89 -13.81 -1.99
CA ASP A 340 -6.47 -12.58 -1.44
C ASP A 340 -5.53 -11.36 -1.58
N GLU A 341 -4.24 -11.49 -1.27
CA GLU A 341 -3.27 -10.40 -1.50
C GLU A 341 -3.06 -10.14 -3.01
N MET A 342 -3.06 -11.17 -3.84
CA MET A 342 -3.01 -11.01 -5.31
C MET A 342 -4.22 -10.23 -5.83
N MET A 343 -5.43 -10.53 -5.35
CA MET A 343 -6.65 -9.80 -5.72
C MET A 343 -6.62 -8.35 -5.23
N LYS A 344 -6.14 -8.08 -4.02
CA LYS A 344 -5.95 -6.70 -3.51
C LYS A 344 -4.99 -5.89 -4.39
N ILE A 345 -3.86 -6.48 -4.80
CA ILE A 345 -2.84 -5.82 -5.63
C ILE A 345 -3.33 -5.63 -7.06
N VAL A 346 -3.66 -6.73 -7.74
CA VAL A 346 -3.94 -6.79 -9.19
C VAL A 346 -5.36 -6.29 -9.50
N GLY A 347 -6.31 -6.55 -8.60
CA GLY A 347 -7.72 -6.22 -8.76
C GLY A 347 -8.13 -4.81 -8.32
N LYS A 348 -7.24 -4.03 -7.67
CA LYS A 348 -7.54 -2.67 -7.16
C LYS A 348 -8.24 -1.77 -8.18
N HIS A 349 -7.71 -1.70 -9.40
CA HIS A 349 -8.30 -0.89 -10.47
C HIS A 349 -9.59 -1.50 -11.05
N TYR A 350 -9.67 -2.83 -11.13
CA TYR A 350 -10.88 -3.55 -11.58
C TYR A 350 -12.06 -3.32 -10.62
N LEU A 351 -11.84 -3.33 -9.29
CA LEU A 351 -12.83 -2.90 -8.29
C LEU A 351 -13.24 -1.45 -8.51
N LYS A 352 -12.26 -0.54 -8.66
CA LYS A 352 -12.53 0.90 -8.85
C LYS A 352 -13.39 1.18 -10.08
N VAL A 353 -13.14 0.51 -11.19
CA VAL A 353 -13.92 0.65 -12.43
C VAL A 353 -15.31 -0.02 -12.34
N THR A 354 -15.46 -1.08 -11.54
CA THR A 354 -16.71 -1.85 -11.45
C THR A 354 -17.67 -1.31 -10.40
N LEU A 355 -17.17 -0.96 -9.21
CA LEU A 355 -18.02 -0.65 -8.05
C LEU A 355 -18.12 0.85 -7.72
N LYS A 356 -17.10 1.67 -8.04
CA LYS A 356 -17.00 3.02 -7.45
C LYS A 356 -18.24 3.89 -7.72
N ALA A 357 -18.72 3.94 -8.96
CA ALA A 357 -19.86 4.78 -9.32
C ALA A 357 -21.16 4.42 -8.56
N VAL A 358 -21.39 3.12 -8.31
CA VAL A 358 -22.58 2.66 -7.56
C VAL A 358 -22.40 2.89 -6.05
N ILE A 359 -21.18 2.72 -5.52
CA ILE A 359 -20.89 3.02 -4.11
C ILE A 359 -20.96 4.52 -3.83
N ASP A 360 -20.51 5.36 -4.77
CA ASP A 360 -20.65 6.82 -4.67
C ASP A 360 -22.13 7.23 -4.60
N GLU A 361 -22.97 6.70 -5.49
CA GLU A 361 -24.43 6.89 -5.45
C GLU A 361 -25.07 6.45 -4.12
N ILE A 362 -24.70 5.28 -3.59
CA ILE A 362 -25.20 4.77 -2.30
C ILE A 362 -24.80 5.71 -1.14
N CYS A 363 -23.61 6.30 -1.20
CA CYS A 363 -23.09 7.19 -0.15
C CYS A 363 -23.53 8.66 -0.30
N GLU A 364 -23.92 9.10 -1.50
CA GLU A 364 -24.32 10.49 -1.79
C GLU A 364 -25.85 10.67 -1.80
N SER A 365 -26.60 9.58 -2.02
CA SER A 365 -28.06 9.53 -1.92
C SER A 365 -28.53 8.34 -1.07
N PRO A 366 -28.11 8.22 0.21
CA PRO A 366 -28.45 7.10 1.07
C PRO A 366 -29.97 7.01 1.29
N LYS A 367 -30.56 5.86 0.92
CA LYS A 367 -31.97 5.53 1.17
C LYS A 367 -32.08 4.61 2.38
N PRO A 368 -33.18 4.66 3.16
CA PRO A 368 -33.38 3.69 4.22
C PRO A 368 -33.55 2.28 3.60
N CYS A 369 -32.77 1.33 4.10
CA CYS A 369 -32.67 -0.05 3.62
C CYS A 369 -32.69 -1.07 4.78
N GLU A 370 -33.06 -0.65 6.00
CA GLU A 370 -33.15 -1.54 7.15
C GLU A 370 -34.41 -2.41 7.04
N ILE A 371 -34.23 -3.72 7.19
CA ILE A 371 -35.28 -4.74 7.05
C ILE A 371 -35.29 -5.74 8.22
N ASP A 372 -34.40 -5.56 9.20
CA ASP A 372 -34.44 -6.27 10.47
C ASP A 372 -35.53 -5.65 11.38
N PRO A 373 -36.63 -6.36 11.71
CA PRO A 373 -37.75 -5.80 12.46
C PRO A 373 -37.38 -5.28 13.87
N ILE A 374 -36.24 -5.71 14.42
CA ILE A 374 -35.75 -5.29 15.74
C ILE A 374 -34.97 -3.96 15.65
N LYS A 375 -34.63 -3.49 14.44
CA LYS A 375 -33.83 -2.29 14.17
C LYS A 375 -34.57 -1.16 13.45
N LEU A 376 -35.79 -1.41 12.99
CA LEU A 376 -36.68 -0.39 12.45
C LEU A 376 -37.00 0.66 13.52
N ARG A 377 -37.07 1.92 13.12
CA ARG A 377 -37.51 3.05 13.95
C ARG A 377 -39.02 3.24 13.83
N GLU A 378 -39.62 3.93 14.79
CA GLU A 378 -41.02 4.34 14.68
C GLU A 378 -41.23 5.21 13.43
N GLY A 379 -42.07 4.75 12.50
CA GLY A 379 -42.32 5.38 11.20
C GLY A 379 -41.55 4.80 10.01
N ASP A 380 -40.57 3.90 10.21
CA ASP A 380 -39.92 3.20 9.09
C ASP A 380 -40.89 2.21 8.42
N ASN A 381 -40.88 2.15 7.08
CA ASN A 381 -41.63 1.15 6.31
C ASN A 381 -40.68 0.06 5.78
N ALA A 382 -40.83 -1.16 6.31
CA ALA A 382 -40.00 -2.31 5.96
C ALA A 382 -40.11 -2.73 4.48
N GLU A 383 -41.28 -2.57 3.86
CA GLU A 383 -41.52 -2.94 2.46
C GLU A 383 -40.79 -1.98 1.51
N ILE A 384 -40.92 -0.67 1.74
CA ILE A 384 -40.18 0.37 1.00
C ILE A 384 -38.67 0.23 1.21
N ASN A 385 -38.23 -0.09 2.44
CA ASN A 385 -36.81 -0.36 2.72
C ASN A 385 -36.31 -1.61 1.98
N MET A 386 -37.16 -2.64 1.82
CA MET A 386 -36.84 -3.85 1.05
C MET A 386 -36.74 -3.56 -0.45
N GLU A 387 -37.60 -2.70 -1.01
CA GLU A 387 -37.49 -2.22 -2.40
C GLU A 387 -36.22 -1.39 -2.63
N ASN A 388 -35.88 -0.48 -1.71
CA ASN A 388 -34.64 0.30 -1.75
C ASN A 388 -33.39 -0.61 -1.72
N LEU A 389 -33.39 -1.61 -0.84
CA LEU A 389 -32.31 -2.60 -0.76
C LEU A 389 -32.23 -3.44 -2.04
N ARG A 390 -33.38 -3.85 -2.61
CA ARG A 390 -33.42 -4.61 -3.88
C ARG A 390 -32.82 -3.79 -5.02
N TYR A 391 -33.21 -2.52 -5.17
CA TYR A 391 -32.66 -1.61 -6.18
C TYR A 391 -31.12 -1.54 -6.12
N TYR A 392 -30.55 -1.37 -4.92
CA TYR A 392 -29.09 -1.32 -4.77
C TYR A 392 -28.40 -2.67 -5.01
N VAL A 393 -28.99 -3.78 -4.57
CA VAL A 393 -28.45 -5.12 -4.82
C VAL A 393 -28.49 -5.47 -6.31
N ASP A 394 -29.61 -5.22 -7.01
CA ASP A 394 -29.72 -5.41 -8.46
C ASP A 394 -28.73 -4.53 -9.24
N LYS A 395 -28.45 -3.31 -8.75
CA LYS A 395 -27.47 -2.40 -9.35
C LYS A 395 -26.04 -2.92 -9.18
N VAL A 396 -25.62 -3.22 -7.94
CA VAL A 396 -24.27 -3.76 -7.65
C VAL A 396 -24.04 -5.11 -8.32
N PHE A 397 -25.03 -6.02 -8.26
CA PHE A 397 -24.95 -7.34 -8.90
C PHE A 397 -24.77 -7.23 -10.41
N ARG A 398 -25.52 -6.34 -11.08
CA ARG A 398 -25.44 -6.15 -12.53
C ARG A 398 -24.06 -5.64 -12.96
N GLU A 399 -23.51 -4.62 -12.31
CA GLU A 399 -22.17 -4.12 -12.66
C GLU A 399 -21.11 -5.21 -12.45
N ILE A 400 -21.23 -6.02 -11.38
CA ILE A 400 -20.36 -7.19 -11.15
C ILE A 400 -20.48 -8.21 -12.30
N VAL A 401 -21.66 -8.73 -12.63
CA VAL A 401 -21.77 -9.76 -13.68
C VAL A 401 -21.41 -9.23 -15.08
N GLN A 402 -21.58 -7.92 -15.32
CA GLN A 402 -21.14 -7.26 -16.56
C GLN A 402 -19.64 -6.94 -16.56
N SER A 403 -18.92 -7.01 -15.43
CA SER A 403 -17.49 -6.71 -15.39
C SER A 403 -16.59 -7.80 -15.98
N SER A 404 -17.08 -9.05 -16.12
CA SER A 404 -16.29 -10.28 -16.39
C SER A 404 -15.15 -10.13 -17.41
N ILE A 405 -15.44 -9.60 -18.60
CA ILE A 405 -14.48 -9.48 -19.71
C ILE A 405 -13.33 -8.49 -19.44
N SER A 406 -13.46 -7.67 -18.39
CA SER A 406 -12.47 -6.68 -17.92
C SER A 406 -11.63 -7.21 -16.74
N CYS A 407 -11.88 -8.44 -16.29
CA CYS A 407 -11.13 -9.07 -15.20
C CYS A 407 -9.65 -9.21 -15.59
N PRO A 408 -8.69 -8.83 -14.70
CA PRO A 408 -7.26 -8.96 -15.00
C PRO A 408 -6.86 -10.40 -15.35
N THR A 409 -6.15 -10.58 -16.46
CA THR A 409 -5.80 -11.92 -17.00
C THR A 409 -5.14 -12.83 -15.96
N LEU A 410 -4.30 -12.27 -15.09
CA LEU A 410 -3.62 -13.01 -14.02
C LEU A 410 -4.58 -13.55 -12.94
N MET A 411 -5.65 -12.81 -12.63
CA MET A 411 -6.73 -13.33 -11.78
C MET A 411 -7.42 -14.50 -12.48
N CYS A 412 -7.68 -14.40 -13.79
CA CYS A 412 -8.28 -15.47 -14.58
C CYS A 412 -7.40 -16.73 -14.68
N ASP A 413 -6.08 -16.59 -14.77
CA ASP A 413 -5.14 -17.72 -14.74
C ASP A 413 -5.20 -18.48 -13.40
N VAL A 414 -5.22 -17.74 -12.29
CA VAL A 414 -5.36 -18.30 -10.94
C VAL A 414 -6.73 -18.97 -10.76
N PHE A 415 -7.82 -18.31 -11.16
CA PHE A 415 -9.18 -18.86 -11.05
C PHE A 415 -9.39 -20.10 -11.93
N TYR A 416 -8.81 -20.16 -13.14
CA TYR A 416 -8.81 -21.36 -13.96
C TYR A 416 -8.07 -22.52 -13.27
N SER A 417 -6.90 -22.23 -12.68
CA SER A 417 -6.09 -23.25 -11.99
C SER A 417 -6.83 -23.81 -10.77
N LEU A 418 -7.40 -22.95 -9.93
CA LEU A 418 -8.20 -23.33 -8.76
C LEU A 418 -9.45 -24.12 -9.15
N ARG A 419 -10.16 -23.70 -10.22
CA ARG A 419 -11.32 -24.41 -10.79
C ARG A 419 -10.94 -25.83 -11.25
N HIS A 420 -9.84 -25.95 -11.99
CA HIS A 420 -9.37 -27.23 -12.51
C HIS A 420 -8.95 -28.18 -11.39
N LEU A 421 -8.19 -27.70 -10.40
CA LEU A 421 -7.78 -28.49 -9.24
C LEU A 421 -8.97 -28.95 -8.39
N ALA A 422 -9.97 -28.08 -8.15
CA ALA A 422 -11.18 -28.44 -7.44
C ALA A 422 -11.99 -29.52 -8.18
N ALA A 423 -12.17 -29.39 -9.50
CA ALA A 423 -12.85 -30.38 -10.33
C ALA A 423 -12.09 -31.72 -10.41
N LYS A 424 -10.75 -31.69 -10.45
CA LYS A 424 -9.87 -32.87 -10.39
C LYS A 424 -10.00 -33.61 -9.05
N ARG A 425 -10.12 -32.89 -7.94
CA ARG A 425 -10.26 -33.46 -6.58
C ARG A 425 -11.66 -34.03 -6.32
N PHE A 426 -12.72 -33.40 -6.83
CA PHE A 426 -14.12 -33.77 -6.60
C PHE A 426 -14.90 -33.97 -7.91
N PRO A 427 -14.54 -34.94 -8.77
CA PRO A 427 -15.13 -35.11 -10.10
C PRO A 427 -16.62 -35.46 -10.08
N ASN A 428 -17.13 -35.97 -8.95
CA ASN A 428 -18.54 -36.34 -8.77
C ASN A 428 -19.44 -35.15 -8.40
N ASP A 429 -18.88 -33.99 -8.04
CA ASP A 429 -19.63 -32.77 -7.74
C ASP A 429 -19.39 -31.70 -8.83
N PRO A 430 -20.27 -31.56 -9.84
CA PRO A 430 -20.10 -30.58 -10.90
C PRO A 430 -20.25 -29.12 -10.43
N HIS A 431 -20.68 -28.88 -9.19
CA HIS A 431 -20.81 -27.54 -8.60
C HIS A 431 -19.51 -27.05 -7.94
N VAL A 432 -18.62 -27.96 -7.52
CA VAL A 432 -17.36 -27.63 -6.83
C VAL A 432 -16.48 -26.66 -7.63
N GLN A 433 -16.50 -26.79 -8.96
CA GLN A 433 -15.71 -25.98 -9.89
C GLN A 433 -16.15 -24.50 -9.86
N TYR A 434 -17.42 -24.22 -9.56
CA TYR A 434 -17.98 -22.87 -9.47
C TYR A 434 -17.85 -22.31 -8.05
N SER A 435 -18.07 -23.14 -7.01
CA SER A 435 -17.90 -22.71 -5.62
C SER A 435 -16.45 -22.34 -5.28
N ALA A 436 -15.47 -23.06 -5.84
CA ALA A 436 -14.04 -22.81 -5.67
C ALA A 436 -13.56 -21.45 -6.20
N VAL A 437 -14.26 -20.86 -7.19
CA VAL A 437 -13.96 -19.51 -7.73
C VAL A 437 -14.87 -18.44 -7.09
N SER A 438 -16.14 -18.77 -6.87
CA SER A 438 -17.14 -17.91 -6.20
C SER A 438 -16.66 -17.42 -4.83
N SER A 439 -16.03 -18.30 -4.04
CA SER A 439 -15.50 -17.99 -2.71
C SER A 439 -14.44 -16.88 -2.72
N PHE A 440 -13.67 -16.75 -3.80
CA PHE A 440 -12.75 -15.62 -3.98
C PHE A 440 -13.46 -14.39 -4.53
N VAL A 441 -14.10 -14.51 -5.69
CA VAL A 441 -14.53 -13.34 -6.46
C VAL A 441 -15.72 -12.62 -5.80
N PHE A 442 -16.70 -13.36 -5.29
CA PHE A 442 -17.85 -12.74 -4.62
C PHE A 442 -17.57 -12.53 -3.13
N LEU A 443 -17.18 -13.58 -2.40
CA LEU A 443 -17.09 -13.53 -0.93
C LEU A 443 -15.86 -12.77 -0.41
N ARG A 444 -14.65 -13.04 -0.92
CA ARG A 444 -13.40 -12.41 -0.42
C ARG A 444 -13.01 -11.10 -1.14
N PHE A 445 -13.59 -10.82 -2.30
CA PHE A 445 -13.21 -9.68 -3.15
C PHE A 445 -14.35 -8.65 -3.27
N PHE A 446 -15.35 -8.87 -4.12
CA PHE A 446 -16.39 -7.85 -4.35
C PHE A 446 -17.21 -7.52 -3.10
N ALA A 447 -17.63 -8.50 -2.31
CA ALA A 447 -18.45 -8.24 -1.12
C ALA A 447 -17.67 -7.52 -0.01
N VAL A 448 -16.38 -7.81 0.15
CA VAL A 448 -15.51 -7.11 1.12
C VAL A 448 -15.28 -5.66 0.66
N ALA A 449 -15.11 -5.43 -0.64
CA ALA A 449 -15.01 -4.09 -1.21
C ALA A 449 -16.31 -3.27 -1.11
N VAL A 450 -17.48 -3.92 -1.08
CA VAL A 450 -18.78 -3.27 -0.84
C VAL A 450 -18.96 -2.88 0.63
N VAL A 451 -18.64 -3.76 1.59
CA VAL A 451 -18.82 -3.45 3.03
C VAL A 451 -17.75 -2.51 3.59
N SER A 452 -16.53 -2.54 3.04
CA SER A 452 -15.39 -1.72 3.49
C SER A 452 -14.78 -0.91 2.33
N PRO A 453 -15.53 0.03 1.72
CA PRO A 453 -15.11 0.74 0.50
C PRO A 453 -13.89 1.66 0.70
N HIS A 454 -13.60 2.07 1.94
CA HIS A 454 -12.38 2.83 2.26
C HIS A 454 -11.12 1.97 2.10
N THR A 455 -11.12 0.74 2.62
CA THR A 455 -9.98 -0.21 2.58
C THR A 455 -9.53 -0.55 1.15
N PHE A 456 -10.43 -0.45 0.17
CA PHE A 456 -10.14 -0.66 -1.25
C PHE A 456 -9.96 0.65 -2.05
N HIS A 457 -9.91 1.80 -1.36
CA HIS A 457 -9.82 3.16 -1.92
C HIS A 457 -10.93 3.51 -2.93
N LEU A 458 -12.14 2.98 -2.72
CA LEU A 458 -13.33 3.32 -3.49
C LEU A 458 -13.96 4.62 -2.99
N ARG A 459 -13.88 4.86 -1.67
CA ARG A 459 -14.21 6.14 -0.99
C ARG A 459 -12.98 6.65 -0.23
N PRO A 460 -12.81 7.99 -0.07
CA PRO A 460 -11.70 8.57 0.70
C PRO A 460 -11.92 8.57 2.22
N HIS A 461 -13.15 8.29 2.66
CA HIS A 461 -13.60 8.28 4.05
C HIS A 461 -14.50 7.05 4.26
N HIS A 462 -14.73 6.63 5.51
CA HIS A 462 -15.73 5.61 5.81
C HIS A 462 -17.15 6.19 5.60
N PRO A 463 -18.15 5.34 5.34
CA PRO A 463 -19.55 5.75 5.33
C PRO A 463 -20.06 5.95 6.77
N ASP A 464 -21.09 6.78 6.94
CA ASP A 464 -21.81 6.92 8.21
C ASP A 464 -22.47 5.59 8.66
N ALA A 465 -23.03 5.55 9.88
CA ALA A 465 -23.61 4.33 10.43
C ALA A 465 -24.79 3.74 9.62
N GLN A 466 -25.63 4.59 9.01
CA GLN A 466 -26.78 4.15 8.20
C GLN A 466 -26.32 3.66 6.81
N THR A 467 -25.38 4.36 6.19
CA THR A 467 -24.80 3.93 4.91
C THR A 467 -23.96 2.66 5.08
N SER A 468 -23.17 2.55 6.16
CA SER A 468 -22.41 1.35 6.51
C SER A 468 -23.32 0.14 6.78
N ARG A 469 -24.46 0.33 7.47
CA ARG A 469 -25.48 -0.72 7.63
C ARG A 469 -26.09 -1.14 6.30
N THR A 470 -26.38 -0.18 5.42
CA THR A 470 -26.91 -0.43 4.06
C THR A 470 -25.92 -1.23 3.21
N LEU A 471 -24.64 -0.82 3.18
CA LEU A 471 -23.55 -1.54 2.50
C LEU A 471 -23.31 -2.93 3.08
N THR A 472 -23.50 -3.13 4.40
CA THR A 472 -23.44 -4.46 5.03
C THR A 472 -24.55 -5.38 4.51
N LEU A 473 -25.78 -4.88 4.37
CA LEU A 473 -26.92 -5.65 3.84
C LEU A 473 -26.72 -5.98 2.35
N ILE A 474 -26.25 -5.01 1.55
CA ILE A 474 -25.90 -5.22 0.14
C ILE A 474 -24.76 -6.26 0.02
N SER A 475 -23.70 -6.14 0.82
CA SER A 475 -22.59 -7.09 0.83
C SER A 475 -23.05 -8.52 1.15
N LYS A 476 -23.85 -8.70 2.21
CA LYS A 476 -24.48 -10.00 2.53
C LYS A 476 -25.32 -10.54 1.38
N ALA A 477 -26.08 -9.69 0.70
CA ALA A 477 -26.87 -10.10 -0.45
C ALA A 477 -25.98 -10.59 -1.61
N ILE A 478 -24.96 -9.82 -1.98
CA ILE A 478 -23.99 -10.19 -3.04
C ILE A 478 -23.22 -11.48 -2.70
N GLN A 479 -22.90 -11.73 -1.42
CA GLN A 479 -22.32 -13.01 -0.98
C GLN A 479 -23.28 -14.19 -1.23
N THR A 480 -24.56 -14.05 -0.88
CA THR A 480 -25.57 -15.11 -1.10
C THR A 480 -25.87 -15.32 -2.58
N LEU A 481 -26.03 -14.25 -3.37
CA LEU A 481 -26.29 -14.34 -4.82
C LEU A 481 -25.09 -14.97 -5.55
N GLY A 482 -23.87 -14.58 -5.21
CA GLY A 482 -22.64 -15.12 -5.79
C GLY A 482 -22.32 -16.55 -5.34
N SER A 483 -22.80 -16.97 -4.16
CA SER A 483 -22.60 -18.32 -3.63
C SER A 483 -23.39 -19.35 -4.44
N TRP A 484 -22.67 -20.09 -5.29
CA TRP A 484 -23.27 -21.04 -6.22
C TRP A 484 -24.26 -22.00 -5.55
N GLY A 485 -25.51 -22.00 -6.02
CA GLY A 485 -26.58 -22.84 -5.49
C GLY A 485 -26.98 -22.53 -4.05
N SER A 486 -26.86 -21.28 -3.57
CA SER A 486 -27.35 -20.87 -2.24
C SER A 486 -28.84 -20.50 -2.22
N LEU A 487 -29.43 -20.15 -3.37
CA LEU A 487 -30.84 -19.75 -3.51
C LEU A 487 -31.81 -20.94 -3.70
N THR A 488 -31.32 -22.18 -3.63
CA THR A 488 -32.18 -23.37 -3.78
C THR A 488 -33.18 -23.45 -2.62
N LYS A 489 -34.43 -23.85 -2.91
CA LYS A 489 -35.53 -23.92 -1.92
C LYS A 489 -35.18 -24.72 -0.65
N SER A 490 -34.30 -25.71 -0.76
CA SER A 490 -33.79 -26.55 0.35
C SER A 490 -32.75 -25.87 1.27
N LYS A 491 -32.15 -24.75 0.86
CA LYS A 491 -31.19 -23.98 1.67
C LYS A 491 -31.78 -22.70 2.23
N LEU A 492 -32.78 -22.10 1.58
CA LEU A 492 -33.40 -20.88 2.11
C LEU A 492 -34.07 -21.13 3.49
N SER A 493 -34.53 -22.35 3.75
CA SER A 493 -35.06 -22.78 5.04
C SER A 493 -34.01 -22.95 6.17
N SER A 494 -32.71 -22.86 5.88
CA SER A 494 -31.62 -23.02 6.87
C SER A 494 -30.84 -21.73 7.16
N PHE A 495 -31.31 -20.58 6.69
CA PHE A 495 -30.71 -19.28 7.04
C PHE A 495 -30.94 -18.93 8.51
N LYS A 496 -29.88 -18.46 9.18
CA LYS A 496 -29.92 -18.01 10.59
C LYS A 496 -30.59 -16.65 10.77
N GLU A 497 -30.78 -15.88 9.69
CA GLU A 497 -31.33 -14.52 9.71
C GLU A 497 -32.68 -14.50 8.99
N THR A 498 -33.74 -14.89 9.69
CA THR A 498 -35.08 -15.13 9.10
C THR A 498 -35.64 -13.93 8.32
N PHE A 499 -35.31 -12.71 8.73
CA PHE A 499 -35.74 -11.49 8.04
C PHE A 499 -35.13 -11.36 6.63
N MET A 500 -33.93 -11.88 6.39
CA MET A 500 -33.31 -11.92 5.07
C MET A 500 -34.00 -12.93 4.13
N CYS A 501 -34.75 -13.89 4.66
CA CYS A 501 -35.35 -14.95 3.84
C CYS A 501 -36.41 -14.44 2.87
N GLU A 502 -37.22 -13.45 3.28
CA GLU A 502 -38.23 -12.84 2.40
C GLU A 502 -37.56 -12.06 1.27
N PHE A 503 -36.56 -11.25 1.62
CA PHE A 503 -35.73 -10.53 0.66
C PHE A 503 -35.10 -11.47 -0.38
N PHE A 504 -34.51 -12.60 0.05
CA PHE A 504 -33.90 -13.57 -0.86
C PHE A 504 -34.90 -14.34 -1.75
N LYS A 505 -36.19 -14.42 -1.41
CA LYS A 505 -37.21 -14.94 -2.36
C LYS A 505 -37.30 -14.07 -3.61
N THR A 506 -37.10 -12.76 -3.49
CA THR A 506 -37.21 -11.82 -4.61
C THR A 506 -36.12 -11.99 -5.70
N PHE A 507 -35.10 -12.81 -5.42
CA PHE A 507 -33.99 -13.15 -6.33
C PHE A 507 -33.99 -14.62 -6.79
N GLN A 508 -35.04 -15.41 -6.52
CA GLN A 508 -35.11 -16.83 -6.93
C GLN A 508 -35.25 -17.07 -8.45
N GLU A 509 -35.15 -16.04 -9.29
CA GLU A 509 -35.17 -16.17 -10.76
C GLU A 509 -33.89 -16.88 -11.24
N ASP A 510 -34.03 -17.93 -12.06
CA ASP A 510 -32.90 -18.70 -12.62
C ASP A 510 -31.86 -17.82 -13.33
N LYS A 511 -32.31 -16.69 -13.88
CA LYS A 511 -31.51 -15.63 -14.49
C LYS A 511 -30.34 -15.12 -13.62
N PHE A 512 -30.49 -15.04 -12.29
CA PHE A 512 -29.38 -14.66 -11.41
C PHE A 512 -28.33 -15.77 -11.36
N THR A 513 -28.77 -17.01 -11.20
CA THR A 513 -27.89 -18.20 -11.21
C THR A 513 -27.16 -18.35 -12.54
N GLU A 514 -27.84 -18.17 -13.68
CA GLU A 514 -27.22 -18.18 -15.01
C GLU A 514 -26.22 -17.04 -15.20
N SER A 515 -26.55 -15.83 -14.73
CA SER A 515 -25.64 -14.66 -14.79
C SER A 515 -24.37 -14.90 -13.98
N VAL A 516 -24.48 -15.48 -12.77
CA VAL A 516 -23.31 -15.90 -11.97
C VAL A 516 -22.54 -17.01 -12.67
N LYS A 517 -23.21 -18.02 -13.25
CA LYS A 517 -22.55 -19.10 -13.98
C LYS A 517 -21.70 -18.55 -15.13
N LYS A 518 -22.31 -17.69 -15.95
CA LYS A 518 -21.65 -17.04 -17.09
C LYS A 518 -20.48 -16.18 -16.64
N PHE A 519 -20.67 -15.36 -15.61
CA PHE A 519 -19.59 -14.54 -15.05
C PHE A 519 -18.42 -15.42 -14.57
N LEU A 520 -18.68 -16.50 -13.82
CA LEU A 520 -17.66 -17.43 -13.34
C LEU A 520 -16.97 -18.17 -14.51
N ASP A 521 -17.70 -18.62 -15.52
CA ASP A 521 -17.14 -19.22 -16.74
C ASP A 521 -16.25 -18.24 -17.52
N ASP A 522 -16.66 -16.99 -17.66
CA ASP A 522 -15.89 -15.94 -18.34
C ASP A 522 -14.58 -15.68 -17.56
N VAL A 523 -14.62 -15.47 -16.22
CA VAL A 523 -13.43 -15.12 -15.42
C VAL A 523 -12.54 -16.31 -15.02
N SER A 524 -12.95 -17.56 -15.24
CA SER A 524 -12.14 -18.75 -14.95
C SER A 524 -11.77 -19.56 -16.21
N SER A 525 -11.67 -18.90 -17.36
CA SER A 525 -11.29 -19.51 -18.64
C SER A 525 -9.87 -19.13 -19.11
N THR A 526 -9.15 -20.13 -19.63
CA THR A 526 -7.93 -19.95 -20.43
C THR A 526 -8.22 -19.97 -21.93
N GLU A 527 -9.22 -20.76 -22.34
CA GLU A 527 -9.58 -20.98 -23.73
C GLU A 527 -10.17 -19.74 -24.40
N SER A 528 -9.68 -19.43 -25.59
CA SER A 528 -10.40 -18.66 -26.59
C SER A 528 -11.58 -19.47 -27.14
N LYS A 529 -12.66 -19.61 -26.36
CA LYS A 529 -13.97 -20.04 -26.89
C LYS A 529 -14.25 -19.22 -28.15
N GLU A 530 -14.40 -19.86 -29.32
CA GLU A 530 -14.51 -19.15 -30.60
C GLU A 530 -15.58 -18.05 -30.53
N PRO A 531 -15.20 -16.75 -30.48
CA PRO A 531 -16.16 -15.68 -30.49
C PRO A 531 -16.50 -15.47 -31.96
N SER A 532 -17.74 -15.81 -32.34
CA SER A 532 -18.32 -15.79 -33.68
C SER A 532 -17.76 -14.64 -34.55
N GLY A 533 -16.69 -14.95 -35.28
CA GLY A 533 -15.78 -13.92 -35.76
C GLY A 533 -16.44 -13.02 -36.78
N LEU A 534 -16.26 -11.71 -36.67
CA LEU A 534 -16.79 -10.78 -37.67
C LEU A 534 -15.75 -10.52 -38.77
N LYS A 535 -16.18 -10.64 -40.04
CA LYS A 535 -15.32 -10.36 -41.19
C LYS A 535 -15.22 -8.85 -41.44
N MET A 536 -14.23 -8.21 -40.83
CA MET A 536 -13.90 -6.80 -41.06
C MET A 536 -12.75 -6.64 -42.08
N TYR A 537 -12.53 -5.42 -42.58
CA TYR A 537 -11.42 -5.12 -43.50
C TYR A 537 -10.26 -4.47 -42.75
N LYS A 538 -9.06 -5.03 -42.88
CA LYS A 538 -7.86 -4.56 -42.17
C LYS A 538 -6.83 -4.00 -43.15
N ARG A 539 -6.14 -2.90 -42.80
CA ARG A 539 -5.10 -2.33 -43.68
C ARG A 539 -3.88 -3.26 -43.74
N ALA A 540 -3.29 -3.45 -44.92
CA ALA A 540 -2.05 -4.21 -45.04
C ALA A 540 -0.88 -3.48 -44.33
N GLN A 541 -0.43 -4.07 -43.21
CA GLN A 541 0.88 -3.83 -42.62
C GLN A 541 1.89 -4.70 -43.40
N GLY A 542 2.94 -4.10 -43.95
CA GLY A 542 3.92 -4.79 -44.81
C GLY A 542 5.13 -3.91 -45.08
N ARG A 543 6.32 -4.52 -45.11
CA ARG A 543 7.63 -3.81 -45.09
C ARG A 543 8.14 -3.35 -46.47
N THR A 544 7.54 -3.79 -47.57
CA THR A 544 8.06 -3.50 -48.93
C THR A 544 7.61 -2.11 -49.44
N ARG A 545 8.56 -1.29 -49.91
CA ARG A 545 8.30 0.06 -50.46
C ARG A 545 7.44 0.07 -51.74
N ILE A 546 7.29 -1.07 -52.41
CA ILE A 546 6.75 -1.19 -53.78
C ILE A 546 5.31 -1.77 -53.80
N GLY A 547 4.84 -2.37 -52.70
CA GLY A 547 3.51 -3.01 -52.66
C GLY A 547 2.36 -2.02 -52.45
N LYS A 548 1.30 -2.08 -53.26
CA LYS A 548 0.05 -1.34 -53.04
C LYS A 548 -0.53 -1.71 -51.66
N LYS A 549 -0.68 -0.73 -50.76
CA LYS A 549 -1.12 -0.89 -49.35
C LYS A 549 -2.64 -1.11 -49.22
N ASN A 550 -3.13 -2.19 -49.84
CA ASN A 550 -4.55 -2.52 -49.93
C ASN A 550 -5.15 -2.95 -48.58
N PHE A 551 -6.46 -2.80 -48.45
CA PHE A 551 -7.25 -3.43 -47.38
C PHE A 551 -7.49 -4.91 -47.70
N LYS A 552 -7.57 -5.76 -46.67
CA LYS A 552 -7.82 -7.21 -46.80
C LYS A 552 -8.91 -7.63 -45.81
N LYS A 553 -9.96 -8.31 -46.26
CA LYS A 553 -11.01 -8.86 -45.38
C LYS A 553 -10.42 -10.01 -44.54
N ARG A 554 -10.69 -10.02 -43.23
CA ARG A 554 -10.18 -11.01 -42.26
C ARG A 554 -11.26 -11.30 -41.23
N TRP A 555 -11.29 -12.53 -40.72
CA TRP A 555 -12.00 -12.81 -39.48
C TRP A 555 -11.25 -12.11 -38.34
N PHE A 556 -11.98 -11.56 -37.37
CA PHE A 556 -11.45 -11.01 -36.13
C PHE A 556 -12.05 -11.73 -34.94
N CYS A 557 -11.21 -12.03 -33.96
CA CYS A 557 -11.55 -12.70 -32.71
C CYS A 557 -11.05 -11.84 -31.54
N LEU A 558 -11.86 -11.74 -30.47
CA LEU A 558 -11.53 -10.99 -29.26
C LEU A 558 -11.81 -11.84 -28.02
N THR A 559 -10.84 -11.87 -27.12
CA THR A 559 -10.92 -12.51 -25.81
C THR A 559 -10.47 -11.53 -24.72
N SER A 560 -10.57 -11.92 -23.45
CA SER A 560 -9.95 -11.23 -22.32
C SER A 560 -8.40 -11.27 -22.32
N ARG A 561 -7.79 -12.06 -23.21
CA ARG A 561 -6.34 -12.33 -23.27
C ARG A 561 -5.69 -11.66 -24.47
N GLU A 562 -6.35 -11.75 -25.63
CA GLU A 562 -5.84 -11.31 -26.92
C GLU A 562 -6.92 -10.89 -27.92
N PHE A 563 -6.51 -10.02 -28.85
CA PHE A 563 -7.24 -9.63 -30.05
C PHE A 563 -6.47 -10.15 -31.28
N THR A 564 -7.13 -10.96 -32.11
CA THR A 564 -6.48 -11.67 -33.23
C THR A 564 -7.19 -11.47 -34.56
N TYR A 565 -6.48 -11.66 -35.68
CA TYR A 565 -7.10 -11.71 -37.00
C TYR A 565 -6.56 -12.83 -37.88
N HIS A 566 -7.47 -13.56 -38.56
CA HIS A 566 -7.18 -14.84 -39.19
C HIS A 566 -7.40 -14.81 -40.71
N LYS A 567 -6.68 -15.66 -41.46
CA LYS A 567 -6.94 -15.91 -42.88
C LYS A 567 -7.89 -17.10 -43.07
N GLN A 568 -7.61 -18.17 -42.32
CA GLN A 568 -8.27 -19.46 -42.26
C GLN A 568 -8.39 -19.80 -40.76
N GLN A 569 -8.13 -21.03 -40.30
CA GLN A 569 -8.19 -21.35 -38.85
C GLN A 569 -7.08 -20.70 -38.01
N GLU A 570 -5.84 -20.60 -38.52
CA GLU A 570 -4.74 -20.02 -37.73
C GLU A 570 -4.69 -18.48 -37.74
N PRO A 571 -4.28 -17.85 -36.61
CA PRO A 571 -4.10 -16.42 -36.52
C PRO A 571 -2.88 -15.94 -37.33
N ILE A 572 -3.08 -14.90 -38.14
CA ILE A 572 -1.97 -14.22 -38.86
C ILE A 572 -1.19 -13.34 -37.89
N PHE A 573 -1.89 -12.81 -36.88
CA PHE A 573 -1.38 -11.82 -35.95
C PHE A 573 -2.22 -11.82 -34.67
N THR A 574 -1.53 -11.66 -33.55
CA THR A 574 -2.09 -11.69 -32.21
C THR A 574 -1.59 -10.48 -31.43
N ILE A 575 -2.50 -9.71 -30.87
CA ILE A 575 -2.20 -8.59 -29.98
C ILE A 575 -2.73 -8.93 -28.59
N PRO A 576 -1.85 -9.27 -27.62
CA PRO A 576 -2.25 -9.42 -26.23
C PRO A 576 -2.94 -8.14 -25.72
N ILE A 577 -4.01 -8.24 -24.94
CA ILE A 577 -4.79 -7.06 -24.50
C ILE A 577 -3.92 -6.05 -23.74
N LYS A 578 -2.95 -6.53 -22.94
CA LYS A 578 -1.93 -5.71 -22.25
C LYS A 578 -1.03 -4.87 -23.18
N ASN A 579 -0.97 -5.19 -24.48
CA ASN A 579 -0.19 -4.45 -25.49
C ASN A 579 -1.05 -3.45 -26.30
N ILE A 580 -2.38 -3.43 -26.11
CA ILE A 580 -3.26 -2.43 -26.72
C ILE A 580 -3.29 -1.19 -25.82
N LEU A 581 -2.87 -0.05 -26.35
CA LEU A 581 -2.62 1.19 -25.63
C LEU A 581 -3.78 2.19 -25.77
N ALA A 582 -4.53 2.14 -26.87
CA ALA A 582 -5.78 2.87 -27.07
C ALA A 582 -6.57 2.26 -28.24
N VAL A 583 -7.88 2.48 -28.25
CA VAL A 583 -8.79 2.04 -29.32
C VAL A 583 -9.77 3.16 -29.59
N GLU A 584 -9.70 3.73 -30.79
CA GLU A 584 -10.31 5.02 -31.10
C GLU A 584 -10.92 5.02 -32.50
N LYS A 585 -11.91 5.88 -32.73
CA LYS A 585 -12.41 6.14 -34.09
C LYS A 585 -11.29 6.74 -34.94
N LEU A 586 -11.31 6.44 -36.23
CA LEU A 586 -10.39 7.03 -37.20
C LEU A 586 -11.17 8.00 -38.08
N ASP A 587 -10.64 9.20 -38.25
CA ASP A 587 -11.15 10.21 -39.18
C ASP A 587 -11.24 9.64 -40.61
N GLU A 588 -12.42 9.73 -41.23
CA GLU A 588 -12.73 9.21 -42.56
C GLU A 588 -11.77 9.74 -43.64
N SER A 589 -11.25 10.96 -43.45
CA SER A 589 -10.27 11.60 -44.36
C SER A 589 -8.98 10.79 -44.52
N SER A 590 -8.65 9.95 -43.54
CA SER A 590 -7.44 9.12 -43.53
C SER A 590 -7.32 8.19 -44.72
N PHE A 591 -8.46 7.67 -45.20
CA PHE A 591 -8.53 6.65 -46.25
C PHE A 591 -9.73 6.82 -47.19
N ASN A 592 -10.49 7.90 -47.06
CA ASN A 592 -11.81 8.12 -47.69
C ASN A 592 -12.74 6.91 -47.46
N LYS A 593 -12.84 6.49 -46.18
CA LYS A 593 -13.55 5.27 -45.76
C LYS A 593 -14.32 5.48 -44.47
N LYS A 594 -15.61 5.15 -44.51
CA LYS A 594 -16.51 5.16 -43.35
C LYS A 594 -16.29 3.97 -42.44
N ASN A 595 -16.81 4.06 -41.20
CA ASN A 595 -16.82 2.98 -40.20
C ASN A 595 -15.41 2.48 -39.84
N MET A 596 -14.44 3.41 -39.80
CA MET A 596 -13.04 3.11 -39.51
C MET A 596 -12.66 3.41 -38.06
N PHE A 597 -11.82 2.54 -37.53
CA PHE A 597 -11.22 2.67 -36.21
C PHE A 597 -9.77 2.17 -36.21
N GLN A 598 -9.05 2.49 -35.15
CA GLN A 598 -7.65 2.12 -34.98
C GLN A 598 -7.40 1.49 -33.61
N VAL A 599 -6.66 0.39 -33.62
CA VAL A 599 -6.13 -0.26 -32.42
C VAL A 599 -4.65 0.10 -32.32
N LEU A 600 -4.30 0.91 -31.32
CA LEU A 600 -2.93 1.35 -31.10
C LEU A 600 -2.20 0.31 -30.24
N HIS A 601 -1.09 -0.22 -30.75
CA HIS A 601 -0.20 -1.12 -30.05
C HIS A 601 1.27 -0.73 -30.32
N GLY A 602 2.20 -1.22 -29.49
CA GLY A 602 3.60 -0.79 -29.43
C GLY A 602 4.49 -1.01 -30.67
N GLU A 603 3.93 -1.33 -31.84
CA GLU A 603 4.66 -1.32 -33.11
C GLU A 603 4.15 -0.21 -34.05
N LYS A 604 2.88 -0.32 -34.47
CA LYS A 604 2.19 0.58 -35.41
C LYS A 604 0.67 0.49 -35.21
N PRO A 605 -0.10 1.54 -35.54
CA PRO A 605 -1.57 1.46 -35.56
C PRO A 605 -2.09 0.31 -36.46
N LEU A 606 -3.01 -0.50 -35.94
CA LEU A 606 -3.81 -1.44 -36.73
C LEU A 606 -5.12 -0.76 -37.14
N TYR A 607 -5.19 -0.30 -38.39
CA TYR A 607 -6.38 0.33 -38.97
C TYR A 607 -7.38 -0.71 -39.48
N ILE A 608 -8.63 -0.60 -39.02
CA ILE A 608 -9.73 -1.55 -39.29
C ILE A 608 -10.96 -0.78 -39.80
N GLN A 609 -11.69 -1.37 -40.73
CA GLN A 609 -12.99 -0.93 -41.21
C GLN A 609 -14.03 -2.01 -40.94
N ALA A 610 -15.02 -1.71 -40.10
CA ALA A 610 -16.19 -2.55 -39.87
C ALA A 610 -17.18 -2.46 -41.05
N ASN A 611 -18.19 -3.36 -41.11
CA ASN A 611 -19.14 -3.33 -42.23
C ASN A 611 -20.16 -2.17 -42.08
N ASN A 612 -20.51 -1.79 -40.85
CA ASN A 612 -21.42 -0.68 -40.54
C ASN A 612 -20.98 0.13 -39.29
N CYS A 613 -21.68 1.21 -38.96
CA CYS A 613 -21.34 2.11 -37.85
C CYS A 613 -21.69 1.57 -36.45
N VAL A 614 -22.63 0.62 -36.36
CA VAL A 614 -22.99 -0.09 -35.13
C VAL A 614 -21.87 -1.05 -34.78
N GLU A 615 -21.50 -1.96 -35.70
CA GLU A 615 -20.32 -2.83 -35.56
C GLU A 615 -19.06 -2.04 -35.19
N ALA A 616 -18.80 -0.91 -35.85
CA ALA A 616 -17.63 -0.08 -35.54
C ALA A 616 -17.65 0.44 -34.09
N SER A 617 -18.84 0.73 -33.54
CA SER A 617 -18.98 1.23 -32.17
C SER A 617 -18.93 0.09 -31.15
N GLU A 618 -19.60 -1.05 -31.42
CA GLU A 618 -19.53 -2.28 -30.62
C GLU A 618 -18.09 -2.80 -30.50
N TRP A 619 -17.34 -2.85 -31.60
CA TRP A 619 -15.94 -3.30 -31.59
C TRP A 619 -15.04 -2.34 -30.81
N ILE A 620 -15.23 -1.03 -30.93
CA ILE A 620 -14.50 -0.04 -30.11
C ILE A 620 -14.86 -0.22 -28.64
N GLU A 621 -16.14 -0.37 -28.29
CA GLU A 621 -16.58 -0.54 -26.91
C GLU A 621 -16.02 -1.83 -26.28
N ALA A 622 -16.17 -2.98 -26.96
CA ALA A 622 -15.66 -4.26 -26.49
C ALA A 622 -14.13 -4.23 -26.29
N LEU A 623 -13.40 -3.67 -27.24
CA LEU A 623 -11.95 -3.49 -27.14
C LEU A 623 -11.56 -2.50 -26.02
N CYS A 624 -12.29 -1.39 -25.86
CA CYS A 624 -12.09 -0.45 -24.76
C CYS A 624 -12.42 -1.04 -23.39
N ARG A 625 -13.37 -1.99 -23.32
CA ARG A 625 -13.79 -2.68 -22.10
C ARG A 625 -12.76 -3.72 -21.65
N VAL A 626 -12.22 -4.55 -22.54
CA VAL A 626 -11.12 -5.47 -22.17
C VAL A 626 -9.81 -4.71 -21.85
N THR A 627 -9.54 -3.59 -22.54
CA THR A 627 -8.36 -2.75 -22.27
C THR A 627 -8.56 -1.76 -21.11
N ARG A 628 -9.75 -1.71 -20.50
CA ARG A 628 -10.11 -0.76 -19.43
C ARG A 628 -9.23 -0.88 -18.17
N CYS A 629 -8.59 -2.04 -18.01
CA CYS A 629 -7.66 -2.34 -16.92
C CYS A 629 -6.17 -2.26 -17.31
N ASN A 630 -5.83 -1.85 -18.54
CA ASN A 630 -4.43 -1.67 -18.93
C ASN A 630 -3.87 -0.35 -18.39
N GLN A 631 -2.87 -0.44 -17.51
CA GLN A 631 -2.16 0.73 -16.95
C GLN A 631 -1.33 1.48 -18.00
N LYS A 632 -0.95 0.82 -19.11
CA LYS A 632 -0.11 1.40 -20.18
C LYS A 632 -0.92 2.12 -21.26
N ARG A 633 -2.14 2.58 -20.95
CA ARG A 633 -2.97 3.29 -21.92
C ARG A 633 -2.40 4.67 -22.26
N LEU A 634 -2.60 5.11 -23.49
CA LEU A 634 -2.24 6.45 -23.95
C LEU A 634 -3.32 7.46 -23.54
N SER A 635 -2.92 8.62 -23.02
CA SER A 635 -3.82 9.77 -22.78
C SER A 635 -4.15 10.54 -24.06
N PHE A 636 -3.28 10.44 -25.08
CA PHE A 636 -3.41 11.14 -26.35
C PHE A 636 -3.11 10.24 -27.55
N TYR A 637 -3.84 10.44 -28.64
CA TYR A 637 -3.70 9.73 -29.92
C TYR A 637 -3.77 10.68 -31.12
N HIS A 638 -3.52 10.16 -32.32
CA HIS A 638 -3.68 10.89 -33.58
C HIS A 638 -4.98 10.44 -34.29
N PRO A 639 -5.99 11.32 -34.48
CA PRO A 639 -7.27 10.94 -35.09
C PRO A 639 -7.20 10.47 -36.54
N SER A 640 -6.19 10.90 -37.29
CA SER A 640 -6.02 10.60 -38.71
C SER A 640 -4.73 9.83 -38.96
N ALA A 641 -4.63 9.06 -40.05
CA ALA A 641 -3.49 8.17 -40.29
C ALA A 641 -2.15 8.87 -40.62
N PHE A 642 -1.03 8.21 -40.32
CA PHE A 642 0.31 8.60 -40.81
C PHE A 642 0.49 8.16 -42.27
N LEU A 643 0.69 9.12 -43.17
CA LEU A 643 0.84 8.92 -44.62
C LEU A 643 1.88 9.86 -45.21
N ASN A 644 2.58 9.39 -46.25
CA ASN A 644 3.55 10.18 -47.03
C ASN A 644 4.62 10.92 -46.19
N GLY A 645 4.96 10.40 -45.01
CA GLY A 645 5.93 11.02 -44.10
C GLY A 645 5.34 12.04 -43.12
N SER A 646 4.02 12.12 -42.94
CA SER A 646 3.39 12.99 -41.93
C SER A 646 2.07 12.42 -41.37
N TRP A 647 1.72 12.85 -40.15
CA TRP A 647 0.40 12.63 -39.57
C TRP A 647 -0.63 13.54 -40.23
N LEU A 648 -1.72 12.99 -40.79
CA LEU A 648 -2.70 13.81 -41.52
C LEU A 648 -3.40 14.87 -40.65
N CYS A 649 -3.60 14.60 -39.36
CA CYS A 649 -4.25 15.49 -38.40
C CYS A 649 -3.38 16.70 -38.02
N CYS A 650 -2.15 16.47 -37.57
CA CYS A 650 -1.27 17.50 -36.98
C CYS A 650 -0.04 17.86 -37.82
N LYS A 651 0.15 17.23 -38.98
CA LYS A 651 1.30 17.36 -39.91
C LYS A 651 2.67 17.01 -39.33
N ALA A 652 2.75 16.51 -38.09
CA ALA A 652 4.00 16.02 -37.50
C ALA A 652 4.64 14.93 -38.37
N THR A 653 5.93 15.07 -38.66
CA THR A 653 6.67 14.23 -39.63
C THR A 653 7.27 12.95 -39.04
N VAL A 654 7.26 12.82 -37.71
CA VAL A 654 7.78 11.66 -36.99
C VAL A 654 6.62 10.74 -36.60
N GLU A 655 6.67 9.48 -37.03
CA GLU A 655 5.59 8.50 -36.81
C GLU A 655 5.36 8.22 -35.31
N ASN A 656 6.37 8.38 -34.47
CA ASN A 656 6.30 8.12 -33.02
C ASN A 656 6.02 9.37 -32.15
N THR A 657 5.63 10.51 -32.73
CA THR A 657 5.25 11.71 -31.95
C THR A 657 3.98 11.47 -31.12
N VAL A 658 3.92 12.04 -29.91
CA VAL A 658 2.75 12.03 -29.01
C VAL A 658 1.48 12.50 -29.74
N GLY A 659 0.34 11.89 -29.42
CA GLY A 659 -0.95 12.19 -30.03
C GLY A 659 -1.40 13.65 -29.92
N CYS A 660 -2.10 14.14 -30.93
CA CYS A 660 -2.63 15.50 -30.98
C CYS A 660 -4.09 15.65 -30.46
N ALA A 661 -4.75 14.57 -30.07
CA ALA A 661 -6.11 14.58 -29.50
C ALA A 661 -6.17 13.68 -28.25
N ARG A 662 -7.02 14.01 -27.27
CA ARG A 662 -7.23 13.19 -26.06
C ARG A 662 -8.01 11.92 -26.41
N CYS A 663 -7.60 10.78 -25.85
CA CYS A 663 -8.31 9.50 -26.01
C CYS A 663 -9.73 9.54 -25.41
N THR A 664 -10.66 8.76 -25.98
CA THR A 664 -12.10 8.79 -25.61
C THR A 664 -12.38 8.19 -24.23
N ALA A 665 -11.52 7.28 -23.77
CA ALA A 665 -11.53 6.78 -22.40
C ALA A 665 -10.25 7.23 -21.69
N ASP A 666 -10.41 7.90 -20.55
CA ASP A 666 -9.31 8.44 -19.76
C ASP A 666 -8.34 7.36 -19.29
N VAL A 667 -7.06 7.71 -19.25
CA VAL A 667 -6.05 6.94 -18.52
C VAL A 667 -6.32 7.12 -17.02
N PRO A 668 -6.43 6.03 -16.24
CA PRO A 668 -6.56 6.15 -14.79
C PRO A 668 -5.33 6.86 -14.21
N ALA A 669 -5.54 7.90 -13.40
CA ALA A 669 -4.45 8.55 -12.67
C ALA A 669 -3.66 7.52 -11.85
N ASP A 670 -2.34 7.68 -11.81
CA ASP A 670 -1.39 6.58 -11.60
C ASP A 670 -1.71 5.61 -10.46
N THR A 671 -1.61 4.32 -10.79
CA THR A 671 -1.37 3.25 -9.81
C THR A 671 -0.56 2.16 -10.52
N GLN A 672 0.63 2.52 -11.04
CA GLN A 672 1.60 1.51 -11.46
C GLN A 672 1.93 0.63 -10.25
N ILE A 673 1.87 -0.68 -10.44
CA ILE A 673 2.25 -1.65 -9.40
C ILE A 673 3.77 -1.83 -9.48
N GLU A 674 4.48 -0.79 -9.07
CA GLU A 674 5.95 -0.76 -9.05
C GLU A 674 6.44 -1.52 -7.82
N ILE A 675 6.56 -2.84 -7.98
CA ILE A 675 7.13 -3.73 -6.96
C ILE A 675 8.64 -3.73 -7.09
N ASP A 676 9.31 -3.19 -6.07
CA ASP A 676 10.75 -3.33 -5.89
C ASP A 676 11.09 -4.76 -5.45
N GLY A 677 11.50 -5.60 -6.41
CA GLY A 677 11.86 -6.99 -6.15
C GLY A 677 13.12 -7.18 -5.30
N ASP A 678 13.98 -6.18 -5.13
CA ASP A 678 15.13 -6.25 -4.21
C ASP A 678 14.64 -6.07 -2.77
N ARG A 679 13.83 -5.03 -2.56
CA ARG A 679 13.24 -4.68 -1.27
C ARG A 679 12.27 -5.72 -0.72
N GLU A 680 11.44 -6.34 -1.55
CA GLU A 680 10.61 -7.48 -1.10
C GLU A 680 11.48 -8.71 -0.77
N THR A 681 12.65 -8.87 -1.42
CA THR A 681 13.62 -9.91 -1.04
C THR A 681 14.33 -9.56 0.30
N GLU A 682 14.60 -8.28 0.58
CA GLU A 682 15.11 -7.82 1.88
C GLU A 682 14.11 -8.13 3.01
N ARG A 683 12.84 -7.75 2.85
CA ARG A 683 11.82 -8.04 3.87
C ARG A 683 11.67 -9.54 4.14
N ILE A 684 11.79 -10.39 3.11
CA ILE A 684 11.81 -11.85 3.27
C ILE A 684 13.07 -12.33 3.99
N TYR A 685 14.26 -11.79 3.67
CA TYR A 685 15.50 -12.05 4.41
C TYR A 685 15.38 -11.67 5.89
N SER A 686 14.78 -10.51 6.18
CA SER A 686 14.56 -10.01 7.54
C SER A 686 13.60 -10.94 8.31
N LEU A 687 12.54 -11.44 7.67
CA LEU A 687 11.63 -12.44 8.26
C LEU A 687 12.32 -13.78 8.56
N PHE A 688 13.13 -14.31 7.65
CA PHE A 688 13.94 -15.51 7.92
C PHE A 688 14.95 -15.28 9.06
N THR A 689 15.55 -14.09 9.13
CA THR A 689 16.53 -13.74 10.17
C THR A 689 15.88 -13.64 11.55
N ILE A 690 14.70 -13.01 11.65
CA ILE A 690 13.90 -12.91 12.89
C ILE A 690 13.51 -14.30 13.41
N ASN A 691 13.21 -15.24 12.51
CA ASN A 691 12.77 -16.59 12.84
C ASN A 691 13.88 -17.67 12.73
N MET A 692 15.16 -17.28 12.75
CA MET A 692 16.29 -18.21 12.55
C MET A 692 16.28 -19.39 13.54
N SER A 693 15.86 -19.15 14.78
CA SER A 693 15.72 -20.21 15.79
C SER A 693 14.61 -21.22 15.49
N LYS A 694 13.53 -20.82 14.80
CA LYS A 694 12.52 -21.75 14.28
C LYS A 694 13.08 -22.58 13.11
N LEU A 695 13.85 -21.95 12.21
CA LEU A 695 14.49 -22.64 11.07
C LEU A 695 15.47 -23.72 11.53
N GLN A 696 16.36 -23.39 12.47
CA GLN A 696 17.36 -24.33 12.99
C GLN A 696 16.71 -25.51 13.71
N LYS A 697 15.72 -25.26 14.57
CA LYS A 697 14.89 -26.31 15.20
C LYS A 697 14.22 -27.24 14.17
N LEU A 698 13.70 -26.68 13.08
CA LEU A 698 13.06 -27.45 12.01
C LEU A 698 14.09 -28.26 11.20
N GLU A 699 15.31 -27.75 11.02
CA GLU A 699 16.43 -28.49 10.40
C GLU A 699 16.83 -29.70 11.26
N GLU A 700 17.01 -29.51 12.57
CA GLU A 700 17.30 -30.58 13.53
C GLU A 700 16.20 -31.65 13.55
N ALA A 701 14.93 -31.23 13.55
CA ALA A 701 13.78 -32.14 13.48
C ALA A 701 13.78 -32.95 12.17
N CYS A 702 13.92 -32.31 11.01
CA CYS A 702 13.96 -32.99 9.72
C CYS A 702 15.15 -33.96 9.62
N GLY A 703 16.33 -33.56 10.09
CA GLY A 703 17.52 -34.41 10.18
C GLY A 703 17.31 -35.64 11.07
N SER A 704 16.67 -35.47 12.24
CA SER A 704 16.32 -36.60 13.11
C SER A 704 15.31 -37.54 12.46
N ILE A 705 14.31 -37.03 11.74
CA ILE A 705 13.29 -37.88 11.09
C ILE A 705 13.93 -38.71 9.97
N ALA A 706 14.80 -38.08 9.15
CA ALA A 706 15.51 -38.74 8.07
C ALA A 706 16.44 -39.87 8.52
N VAL A 707 17.05 -39.74 9.72
CA VAL A 707 18.00 -40.74 10.26
C VAL A 707 17.31 -41.89 11.01
N TYR A 708 16.26 -41.62 11.79
CA TYR A 708 15.74 -42.58 12.78
C TYR A 708 14.44 -43.31 12.38
N GLN A 709 13.82 -42.99 11.25
CA GLN A 709 12.69 -43.73 10.63
C GLN A 709 11.56 -44.20 11.59
N GLY A 710 11.13 -43.35 12.52
CA GLY A 710 10.04 -43.68 13.44
C GLY A 710 9.30 -42.45 13.98
N PRO A 711 7.98 -42.53 14.22
CA PRO A 711 7.23 -41.43 14.78
C PRO A 711 7.61 -41.21 16.25
N ARG A 712 8.05 -40.00 16.59
CA ARG A 712 8.14 -39.57 17.99
C ARG A 712 6.73 -39.50 18.59
N LYS A 713 6.59 -39.92 19.84
CA LYS A 713 5.28 -40.06 20.54
C LYS A 713 4.90 -38.89 21.43
N GLU A 714 5.73 -37.85 21.51
CA GLU A 714 5.48 -36.67 22.33
C GLU A 714 5.04 -35.49 21.43
N PRO A 715 4.10 -34.65 21.88
CA PRO A 715 3.61 -33.51 21.11
C PRO A 715 4.62 -32.36 21.15
N ASP A 716 5.71 -32.49 20.39
CA ASP A 716 6.70 -31.42 20.16
C ASP A 716 6.03 -30.14 19.60
N ASP A 717 6.65 -28.97 19.83
CA ASP A 717 6.31 -27.65 19.25
C ASP A 717 6.07 -27.71 17.71
N TYR A 718 6.68 -28.70 17.05
CA TYR A 718 6.69 -28.86 15.59
C TYR A 718 5.41 -29.52 15.02
N SER A 719 4.50 -29.97 15.88
CA SER A 719 3.20 -30.58 15.51
C SER A 719 2.31 -29.71 14.61
N ASN A 720 2.63 -28.42 14.44
CA ASN A 720 1.95 -27.50 13.53
C ASN A 720 2.51 -27.48 12.09
N PHE A 721 3.72 -28.01 11.83
CA PHE A 721 4.38 -27.93 10.52
C PHE A 721 4.04 -29.14 9.63
N THR A 722 3.59 -28.88 8.40
CA THR A 722 3.39 -29.93 7.38
C THR A 722 4.73 -30.32 6.75
N ILE A 723 5.25 -31.51 7.10
CA ILE A 723 6.48 -32.08 6.54
C ILE A 723 6.13 -33.35 5.74
N GLU A 724 5.87 -33.21 4.43
CA GLU A 724 5.61 -34.36 3.55
C GLU A 724 6.87 -35.19 3.24
N ASP A 725 8.04 -34.54 3.16
CA ASP A 725 9.35 -35.16 2.95
C ASP A 725 10.40 -34.48 3.83
N SER A 726 10.95 -35.20 4.80
CA SER A 726 11.96 -34.67 5.73
C SER A 726 13.33 -34.45 5.08
N VAL A 727 13.70 -35.24 4.06
CA VAL A 727 15.00 -35.15 3.38
C VAL A 727 15.01 -33.93 2.44
N ALA A 728 13.96 -33.77 1.63
CA ALA A 728 13.79 -32.59 0.78
C ALA A 728 13.71 -31.30 1.62
N THR A 729 12.93 -31.31 2.70
CA THR A 729 12.78 -30.15 3.60
C THR A 729 14.11 -29.79 4.28
N PHE A 730 14.88 -30.78 4.76
CA PHE A 730 16.22 -30.58 5.33
C PHE A 730 17.20 -29.95 4.33
N HIS A 731 17.21 -30.40 3.08
CA HIS A 731 18.06 -29.81 2.04
C HIS A 731 17.69 -28.35 1.72
N THR A 732 16.41 -28.00 1.67
CA THR A 732 15.98 -26.61 1.49
C THR A 732 16.33 -25.75 2.71
N LEU A 733 16.13 -26.25 3.93
CA LEU A 733 16.47 -25.52 5.16
C LEU A 733 17.96 -25.16 5.22
N LYS A 734 18.86 -26.10 4.87
CA LYS A 734 20.29 -25.82 4.77
C LYS A 734 20.62 -24.74 3.73
N GLN A 735 19.92 -24.71 2.60
CA GLN A 735 20.10 -23.65 1.61
C GLN A 735 19.61 -22.28 2.11
N ILE A 736 18.46 -22.24 2.81
CA ILE A 736 17.97 -21.00 3.45
C ILE A 736 19.00 -20.49 4.47
N ILE A 737 19.45 -21.33 5.39
CA ILE A 737 20.32 -20.95 6.50
C ILE A 737 21.70 -20.49 6.01
N ASP A 738 22.30 -21.18 5.04
CA ASP A 738 23.57 -20.77 4.40
C ASP A 738 23.46 -19.41 3.67
N ILE A 739 22.40 -19.22 2.89
CA ILE A 739 22.18 -17.99 2.11
C ILE A 739 21.88 -16.81 3.04
N VAL A 740 21.00 -16.99 4.04
CA VAL A 740 20.64 -15.95 5.01
C VAL A 740 21.85 -15.62 5.90
N GLY A 741 22.70 -16.59 6.25
CA GLY A 741 23.97 -16.35 6.96
C GLY A 741 24.92 -15.43 6.17
N LYS A 742 25.18 -15.75 4.90
CA LYS A 742 26.04 -14.94 4.00
C LYS A 742 25.47 -13.55 3.73
N LEU A 743 24.16 -13.42 3.66
CA LEU A 743 23.47 -12.15 3.50
C LEU A 743 23.54 -11.32 4.79
N ASN A 744 23.34 -11.93 5.96
CA ASN A 744 23.50 -11.27 7.26
C ASN A 744 24.94 -10.80 7.50
N GLU A 745 25.96 -11.56 7.11
CA GLU A 745 27.35 -11.08 7.07
C GLU A 745 27.50 -9.78 6.26
N SER A 746 26.79 -9.67 5.14
CA SER A 746 26.87 -8.51 4.25
C SER A 746 26.14 -7.29 4.84
N HIS A 747 24.95 -7.49 5.41
CA HIS A 747 24.24 -6.47 6.19
C HIS A 747 25.06 -6.02 7.43
N GLU A 748 25.72 -6.94 8.14
CA GLU A 748 26.64 -6.65 9.26
C GLU A 748 27.85 -5.81 8.82
N LYS A 749 28.47 -6.14 7.68
CA LYS A 749 29.61 -5.39 7.10
C LYS A 749 29.17 -3.98 6.69
N TYR A 750 28.02 -3.83 6.03
CA TYR A 750 27.44 -2.52 5.70
C TYR A 750 27.11 -1.72 6.97
N ARG A 751 26.44 -2.33 7.96
CA ARG A 751 26.10 -1.70 9.26
C ARG A 751 27.35 -1.21 9.99
N LYS A 752 28.42 -2.00 10.06
CA LYS A 752 29.70 -1.60 10.68
C LYS A 752 30.41 -0.47 9.92
N LYS A 753 30.35 -0.47 8.58
CA LYS A 753 30.87 0.63 7.73
C LYS A 753 30.05 1.92 7.88
N ARG A 754 28.73 1.81 8.03
CA ARG A 754 27.81 2.93 8.34
C ARG A 754 28.09 3.51 9.73
N SER A 755 28.18 2.68 10.77
CA SER A 755 28.44 3.15 12.14
C SER A 755 29.83 3.78 12.33
N SER A 756 30.85 3.33 11.59
CA SER A 756 32.20 3.90 11.65
C SER A 756 32.40 5.16 10.79
N SER A 757 31.54 5.38 9.78
CA SER A 757 31.51 6.64 9.01
C SER A 757 30.55 7.68 9.60
N ALA A 758 29.55 7.26 10.37
CA ALA A 758 28.59 8.12 11.04
C ALA A 758 29.16 8.80 12.30
N LYS A 759 30.03 9.80 12.13
CA LYS A 759 30.43 10.74 13.21
C LYS A 759 29.27 11.64 13.65
N TYR A 760 28.31 11.07 14.38
CA TYR A 760 27.35 11.80 15.19
C TYR A 760 28.03 12.34 16.44
N GLY A 761 27.65 13.54 16.90
CA GLY A 761 28.28 14.23 18.06
C GLY A 761 28.08 13.56 19.43
N SER A 762 27.65 12.31 19.49
CA SER A 762 27.37 11.56 20.72
C SER A 762 28.63 10.96 21.37
N GLU A 763 29.76 10.83 20.68
CA GLU A 763 31.02 10.40 21.29
C GLU A 763 31.51 11.39 22.36
N ILE A 764 31.37 12.70 22.10
CA ILE A 764 31.62 13.76 23.10
C ILE A 764 30.64 13.62 24.28
N ARG A 765 29.38 13.23 24.03
CA ARG A 765 28.38 13.00 25.08
C ARG A 765 28.72 11.81 25.97
N LYS A 766 29.32 10.74 25.42
CA LYS A 766 29.87 9.63 26.23
C LYS A 766 31.08 10.09 27.05
N GLN A 767 32.04 10.81 26.46
CA GLN A 767 33.18 11.37 27.21
C GLN A 767 32.73 12.33 28.33
N MET A 768 31.66 13.10 28.14
CA MET A 768 31.07 13.94 29.19
C MET A 768 30.37 13.15 30.30
N LEU A 769 29.73 12.02 29.98
CA LEU A 769 29.05 11.17 30.97
C LEU A 769 30.03 10.33 31.80
N THR A 770 31.03 9.71 31.18
CA THR A 770 32.00 8.85 31.91
C THR A 770 32.75 9.62 32.99
N ILE A 771 33.15 10.87 32.73
CA ILE A 771 33.89 11.71 33.69
C ILE A 771 33.00 12.14 34.88
N LYS A 772 31.67 12.12 34.75
CA LYS A 772 30.76 12.50 35.84
C LYS A 772 30.80 11.51 37.02
N ASN A 773 31.32 10.30 36.80
CA ASN A 773 31.51 9.28 37.83
C ASN A 773 32.97 9.20 38.35
N THR A 774 33.85 10.14 37.96
CA THR A 774 35.27 10.16 38.37
C THR A 774 35.63 11.35 39.28
N TYR A 775 34.65 12.23 39.54
CA TYR A 775 34.78 13.40 40.42
C TYR A 775 33.49 13.65 41.23
N MET A 776 33.08 12.62 41.97
CA MET A 776 32.66 12.76 43.37
C MET A 776 33.61 11.93 44.22
#